data_AF-A0A0C3LY87-F1
#
_entry.id   AF-A0A0C3LY87-F1
#
_cell.length_a   1.000
_cell.length_b   1.000
_cell.length_c   1.000
_cell.angle_alpha   90.00
_cell.angle_beta   90.00
_cell.angle_gamma   90.00
#
_symmetry.space_group_name_H-M   'P 1'
#
loop_
_entity.id
_entity.type
_entity.pdbx_description
1 polymer ?
#
loop_
_entity_poly.entity_id
_entity_poly.type
_entity_poly.pdbx_seq_one_letter_code
_entity_poly.pdbx_strand_id
1 'polypeptide(L)'
;MDAERILQRALSLARQPSSAPTANSEPMFCPRLDVARRTPRKAIVSAFEGKLGPAPLRDMTRFLEKPASAAEREASTFAGMMWKEQGNELFKKGSYVEARDAYLNSIRLLLSQPKAYDPTTVKGSNPAVTSLGEKDLWAEFLDVVACANNIAQSYSKEKNHMLSLQWLMEVHRMYDAFSIGKGGPHYKWNAIRIAIEEFTTTRMKAFLRQASIFNELGNSSAVASAALDAFTLVGNFQNDAILQLGEECDIERRLKKRHPDPEDISAITCRDAALQTRGVWNKLQVGKGNGHPPSRKGFSSVLWKGMYYVFGGLHGTSKAHCDGWVLNLRDLKQGWRKVPYPEIDFVYTRDTHRLALHGDKAYLFLGQPNVHVFNLRTETWSTIRTTMRGVRWATIFPGNRLESYACVVSGNTIYYFGGTDGTNRLGRNAIVALDLTTLQWELVSGKVEVNDDPTLPGVREHPVMWMDQGKLWITLGNANRQAEWLRSGDENGGAPIDHSYQDLWSYDLQTKQWVDERCSGNPPCLRTEVEYAFNKSWNRVIVHGGYCASLAFSGSSTWEGGTGFTYFGDTFAWNPETKRWSQVITRGFPTYRAAADLFTDEQTGRAYLFGGYTNTHYTPSSRNAAAQTFNDLWELCIEVPGSNFKESDFEVDERFSKLGPWKRCFTCGSVGRWLTCAGACRNTDRAAAFCGVECQKKGWKDHKELNKCRKV
;
A
#
# COMPACT_ATOMS: atom_id res chain seq x y z
N MET A 1 -12.88 -17.09 -24.84
CA MET A 1 -13.90 -16.06 -25.11
C MET A 1 -14.14 -15.12 -23.92
N ASP A 2 -13.98 -15.51 -22.64
CA ASP A 2 -14.28 -14.61 -21.50
C ASP A 2 -13.12 -13.81 -20.88
N ALA A 3 -11.86 -14.23 -21.02
CA ALA A 3 -10.71 -13.40 -20.58
C ALA A 3 -10.60 -12.11 -21.41
N GLU A 4 -10.89 -12.21 -22.70
CA GLU A 4 -10.99 -11.09 -23.63
C GLU A 4 -12.13 -10.15 -23.26
N ARG A 5 -13.24 -10.68 -22.72
CA ARG A 5 -14.40 -9.87 -22.32
C ARG A 5 -14.17 -9.12 -21.00
N ILE A 6 -13.38 -9.67 -20.07
CA ILE A 6 -12.96 -9.00 -18.82
C ILE A 6 -11.85 -8.00 -19.10
N LEU A 7 -10.88 -8.34 -19.95
CA LEU A 7 -9.89 -7.39 -20.45
C LEU A 7 -10.59 -6.26 -21.20
N GLN A 8 -11.53 -6.56 -22.10
CA GLN A 8 -12.38 -5.54 -22.76
C GLN A 8 -13.23 -4.75 -21.78
N ARG A 9 -13.64 -5.32 -20.63
CA ARG A 9 -14.39 -4.58 -19.60
C ARG A 9 -13.49 -3.67 -18.77
N ALA A 10 -12.32 -4.13 -18.35
CA ALA A 10 -11.30 -3.30 -17.71
C ALA A 10 -10.77 -2.19 -18.64
N LEU A 11 -10.55 -2.53 -19.92
CA LEU A 11 -10.23 -1.59 -20.99
C LEU A 11 -11.40 -0.62 -21.24
N SER A 12 -12.66 -1.07 -21.24
CA SER A 12 -13.82 -0.19 -21.38
C SER A 12 -14.00 0.76 -20.19
N LEU A 13 -13.64 0.32 -18.98
CA LEU A 13 -13.69 1.11 -17.75
C LEU A 13 -12.56 2.15 -17.69
N ALA A 14 -11.36 1.83 -18.19
CA ALA A 14 -10.28 2.80 -18.38
C ALA A 14 -10.62 3.88 -19.44
N ARG A 15 -11.55 3.55 -20.35
CA ARG A 15 -12.07 4.41 -21.43
C ARG A 15 -13.31 5.22 -21.05
N GLN A 16 -13.93 4.99 -19.89
CA GLN A 16 -15.06 5.80 -19.43
C GLN A 16 -14.58 7.17 -18.91
N PRO A 17 -15.14 8.29 -19.38
CA PRO A 17 -14.96 9.58 -18.72
C PRO A 17 -15.63 9.52 -17.35
N SER A 18 -15.04 10.19 -16.34
CA SER A 18 -15.76 10.48 -15.10
C SER A 18 -17.04 11.24 -15.48
N SER A 19 -18.19 10.65 -15.21
CA SER A 19 -19.48 11.32 -15.30
C SER A 19 -19.43 12.55 -14.39
N ALA A 20 -19.45 13.73 -15.02
CA ALA A 20 -19.71 14.97 -14.32
C ALA A 20 -21.14 14.92 -13.75
N PRO A 21 -21.39 15.45 -12.54
CA PRO A 21 -22.73 15.44 -11.96
C PRO A 21 -23.69 16.26 -12.83
N THR A 22 -24.81 15.65 -13.19
CA THR A 22 -25.92 16.33 -13.88
C THR A 22 -26.75 17.12 -12.87
N ALA A 23 -26.71 18.45 -12.96
CA ALA A 23 -27.87 19.35 -13.09
C ALA A 23 -27.53 20.79 -12.63
N ASN A 24 -27.80 21.75 -13.52
CA ASN A 24 -27.88 23.20 -13.30
C ASN A 24 -26.58 23.98 -13.05
N SER A 25 -25.55 23.72 -13.84
CA SER A 25 -24.65 24.77 -14.31
C SER A 25 -24.42 24.56 -15.80
N GLU A 26 -24.54 25.60 -16.60
CA GLU A 26 -24.24 25.56 -18.03
C GLU A 26 -22.94 24.78 -18.29
N PRO A 27 -22.86 23.97 -19.36
CA PRO A 27 -21.61 23.35 -19.74
C PRO A 27 -20.62 24.50 -20.00
N MET A 28 -19.56 24.59 -19.20
CA MET A 28 -18.38 25.35 -19.58
C MET A 28 -17.82 24.66 -20.83
N PHE A 29 -18.37 25.05 -21.98
CA PHE A 29 -17.74 24.90 -23.27
C PHE A 29 -16.32 25.41 -23.09
N CYS A 30 -15.36 24.50 -23.11
CA CYS A 30 -13.99 24.85 -23.42
C CYS A 30 -14.07 25.62 -24.74
N PRO A 31 -13.77 26.93 -24.79
CA PRO A 31 -13.65 27.61 -26.06
C PRO A 31 -12.63 26.80 -26.83
N ARG A 32 -12.92 26.46 -28.09
CA ARG A 32 -11.95 25.84 -29.00
C ARG A 32 -10.59 26.50 -28.73
N LEU A 33 -9.70 25.77 -28.06
CA LEU A 33 -8.35 26.22 -27.83
C LEU A 33 -7.78 26.44 -29.21
N ASP A 34 -7.56 27.71 -29.55
CA ASP A 34 -6.87 28.08 -30.75
C ASP A 34 -5.52 27.37 -30.70
N VAL A 35 -5.36 26.34 -31.53
CA VAL A 35 -4.11 25.59 -31.71
C VAL A 35 -3.00 26.52 -32.26
N ALA A 36 -3.32 27.78 -32.53
CA ALA A 36 -2.44 28.82 -33.01
C ALA A 36 -1.94 29.72 -31.87
N ARG A 37 -0.95 29.25 -31.09
CA ARG A 37 0.14 30.09 -30.54
C ARG A 37 1.32 29.24 -30.04
N ARG A 38 1.77 28.30 -30.88
CA ARG A 38 3.20 27.97 -30.88
C ARG A 38 3.93 29.12 -31.56
N THR A 39 4.44 30.07 -30.80
CA THR A 39 5.69 30.71 -31.25
C THR A 39 6.72 29.58 -31.31
N PRO A 40 7.41 29.35 -32.44
CA PRO A 40 8.34 28.23 -32.53
C PRO A 40 9.35 28.32 -31.38
N ARG A 41 9.52 27.25 -30.59
CA ARG A 41 10.52 27.17 -29.49
C ARG A 41 11.91 27.65 -29.96
N LYS A 42 12.25 27.41 -31.24
CA LYS A 42 13.47 27.90 -31.90
C LYS A 42 13.49 29.42 -32.12
N ALA A 43 12.34 30.06 -32.35
CA ALA A 43 12.23 31.50 -32.60
C ALA A 43 12.38 32.33 -31.32
N ILE A 44 11.93 31.84 -30.16
CA ILE A 44 12.13 32.53 -28.86
C ILE A 44 13.60 32.44 -28.43
N VAL A 45 14.22 31.26 -28.58
CA VAL A 45 15.65 31.06 -28.30
C VAL A 45 16.50 31.95 -29.22
N SER A 46 16.20 31.95 -30.52
CA SER A 46 16.90 32.79 -31.51
C SER A 46 16.64 34.31 -31.33
N ALA A 47 15.45 34.72 -30.89
CA ALA A 47 15.13 36.13 -30.62
C ALA A 47 15.81 36.67 -29.34
N PHE A 48 16.12 35.82 -28.37
CA PHE A 48 16.83 36.21 -27.14
C PHE A 48 18.36 36.08 -27.25
N GLU A 49 18.87 35.15 -28.05
CA GLU A 49 20.30 35.10 -28.45
C GLU A 49 20.76 36.42 -29.11
N GLY A 50 19.85 37.15 -29.76
CA GLY A 50 20.11 38.47 -30.33
C GLY A 50 20.09 39.64 -29.33
N LYS A 51 19.54 39.46 -28.12
CA LYS A 51 19.40 40.53 -27.09
C LYS A 51 20.32 40.35 -25.89
N LEU A 52 20.73 39.12 -25.61
CA LEU A 52 21.76 38.79 -24.64
C LEU A 52 22.76 37.94 -25.42
N GLY A 53 23.91 38.52 -25.79
CA GLY A 53 25.02 37.77 -26.39
C GLY A 53 25.41 36.57 -25.51
N PRO A 54 26.30 35.66 -25.96
CA PRO A 54 26.61 34.40 -25.29
C PRO A 54 27.17 34.67 -23.89
N ALA A 55 26.29 34.83 -22.91
CA ALA A 55 26.67 35.15 -21.56
C ALA A 55 27.24 33.85 -20.97
N PRO A 56 28.47 33.86 -20.45
CA PRO A 56 29.05 32.67 -19.86
C PRO A 56 28.17 32.19 -18.69
N LEU A 57 28.12 30.88 -18.47
CA LEU A 57 27.41 30.21 -17.36
C LEU A 57 27.50 30.89 -15.99
N ARG A 58 28.60 31.64 -15.73
CA ARG A 58 28.80 32.46 -14.52
C ARG A 58 27.80 33.62 -14.36
N ASP A 59 27.19 34.10 -15.44
CA ASP A 59 26.22 35.18 -15.40
C ASP A 59 24.80 34.66 -15.13
N MET A 60 24.53 33.36 -15.35
CA MET A 60 23.23 32.76 -15.06
C MET A 60 23.01 32.49 -13.57
N THR A 61 24.08 32.24 -12.82
CA THR A 61 24.01 32.02 -11.36
C THR A 61 23.46 33.23 -10.61
N ARG A 62 23.54 34.46 -11.17
CA ARG A 62 22.96 35.67 -10.57
C ARG A 62 21.43 35.60 -10.45
N PHE A 63 20.78 34.79 -11.29
CA PHE A 63 19.33 34.60 -11.26
C PHE A 63 18.88 33.55 -10.24
N LEU A 64 19.83 32.88 -9.56
CA LEU A 64 19.54 32.10 -8.35
C LEU A 64 19.29 33.01 -7.13
N GLU A 65 18.78 34.22 -7.35
CA GLU A 65 18.26 35.12 -6.34
C GLU A 65 16.78 35.40 -6.64
N LYS A 66 15.97 35.78 -5.64
CA LYS A 66 14.52 35.93 -5.82
C LYS A 66 14.26 37.09 -6.80
N PRO A 67 13.59 36.87 -7.96
CA PRO A 67 13.40 37.92 -8.96
C PRO A 67 12.47 39.02 -8.42
N ALA A 68 12.83 40.29 -8.63
CA ALA A 68 12.15 41.47 -8.07
C ALA A 68 11.14 42.11 -9.05
N SER A 69 11.26 41.84 -10.35
CA SER A 69 10.44 42.41 -11.43
C SER A 69 9.84 41.34 -12.37
N ALA A 70 8.94 41.75 -13.28
CA ALA A 70 8.39 40.85 -14.30
C ALA A 70 9.45 40.45 -15.35
N ALA A 71 10.31 41.37 -15.76
CA ALA A 71 11.40 41.11 -16.69
C ALA A 71 12.44 40.13 -16.12
N GLU A 72 12.75 40.23 -14.83
CA GLU A 72 13.64 39.27 -14.16
C GLU A 72 13.01 37.89 -14.01
N ARG A 73 11.68 37.80 -13.92
CA ARG A 73 10.97 36.51 -13.92
C ARG A 73 11.07 35.83 -15.29
N GLU A 74 10.86 36.56 -16.39
CA GLU A 74 11.05 36.02 -17.74
C GLU A 74 12.49 35.58 -17.98
N ALA A 75 13.47 36.38 -17.56
CA ALA A 75 14.88 36.02 -17.65
C ALA A 75 15.23 34.78 -16.80
N SER A 76 14.65 34.65 -15.61
CA SER A 76 14.80 33.48 -14.74
C SER A 76 14.22 32.22 -15.39
N THR A 77 13.04 32.31 -16.01
CA THR A 77 12.44 31.18 -16.74
C THR A 77 13.33 30.74 -17.90
N PHE A 78 13.82 31.69 -18.71
CA PHE A 78 14.74 31.40 -19.81
C PHE A 78 16.05 30.74 -19.32
N ALA A 79 16.66 31.27 -18.25
CA ALA A 79 17.84 30.68 -17.64
C ALA A 79 17.56 29.26 -17.13
N GLY A 80 16.37 29.01 -16.55
CA GLY A 80 15.92 27.68 -16.16
C GLY A 80 15.88 26.70 -17.33
N MET A 81 15.37 27.12 -18.49
CA MET A 81 15.36 26.31 -19.70
C MET A 81 16.77 25.99 -20.20
N MET A 82 17.71 26.96 -20.15
CA MET A 82 19.10 26.74 -20.54
C MET A 82 19.81 25.71 -19.64
N TRP A 83 19.58 25.77 -18.32
CA TRP A 83 20.08 24.76 -17.38
C TRP A 83 19.54 23.35 -17.68
N LYS A 84 18.26 23.24 -18.07
CA LYS A 84 17.68 21.96 -18.49
C LYS A 84 18.39 21.38 -19.71
N GLU A 85 18.65 22.20 -20.74
CA GLU A 85 19.36 21.73 -21.94
C GLU A 85 20.81 21.35 -21.65
N GLN A 86 21.51 22.12 -20.82
CA GLN A 86 22.85 21.73 -20.36
C GLN A 86 22.82 20.40 -19.61
N GLY A 87 21.84 20.19 -18.73
CA GLY A 87 21.64 18.92 -18.05
C GLY A 87 21.47 17.76 -19.05
N ASN A 88 20.70 17.97 -20.13
CA ASN A 88 20.52 16.98 -21.19
C ASN A 88 21.84 16.64 -21.90
N GLU A 89 22.68 17.65 -22.19
CA GLU A 89 23.99 17.42 -22.80
C GLU A 89 24.94 16.66 -21.87
N LEU A 90 25.00 17.05 -20.59
CA LEU A 90 25.82 16.39 -19.58
C LEU A 90 25.39 14.94 -19.37
N PHE A 91 24.08 14.70 -19.32
CA PHE A 91 23.52 13.35 -19.20
C PHE A 91 23.92 12.47 -20.39
N LYS A 92 23.83 12.99 -21.62
CA LYS A 92 24.26 12.26 -22.84
C LYS A 92 25.76 11.93 -22.83
N LYS A 93 26.58 12.77 -22.20
CA LYS A 93 28.03 12.56 -22.02
C LYS A 93 28.36 11.59 -20.87
N GLY A 94 27.37 11.15 -20.08
CA GLY A 94 27.57 10.29 -18.91
C GLY A 94 27.97 11.03 -17.63
N SER A 95 27.99 12.36 -17.66
CA SER A 95 28.28 13.23 -16.49
C SER A 95 27.03 13.38 -15.63
N TYR A 96 26.63 12.29 -14.95
CA TYR A 96 25.34 12.22 -14.26
C TYR A 96 25.25 13.16 -13.06
N VAL A 97 26.34 13.36 -12.30
CA VAL A 97 26.35 14.25 -11.13
C VAL A 97 26.08 15.69 -11.56
N GLU A 98 26.86 16.18 -12.53
CA GLU A 98 26.75 17.53 -13.06
C GLU A 98 25.42 17.75 -13.78
N ALA A 99 24.90 16.71 -14.47
CA ALA A 99 23.57 16.76 -15.06
C ALA A 99 22.49 16.97 -14.00
N ARG A 100 22.55 16.27 -12.86
CA ARG A 100 21.61 16.47 -11.74
C ARG A 100 21.66 17.89 -11.19
N ASP A 101 22.86 18.44 -11.00
CA ASP A 101 23.03 19.80 -10.51
C ASP A 101 22.42 20.83 -11.47
N ALA A 102 22.63 20.63 -12.78
CA ALA A 102 22.01 21.46 -13.82
C ALA A 102 20.48 21.36 -13.79
N TYR A 103 19.92 20.14 -13.73
CA TYR A 103 18.47 19.95 -13.61
C TYR A 103 17.89 20.57 -12.32
N LEU A 104 18.60 20.46 -11.20
CA LEU A 104 18.16 21.04 -9.93
C LEU A 104 18.16 22.58 -9.99
N ASN A 105 19.16 23.19 -10.61
CA ASN A 105 19.19 24.63 -10.86
C ASN A 105 18.04 25.07 -11.77
N SER A 106 17.71 24.28 -12.80
CA SER A 106 16.53 24.51 -13.63
C SER A 106 15.23 24.52 -12.81
N ILE A 107 15.00 23.50 -11.98
CA ILE A 107 13.82 23.42 -11.08
C ILE A 107 13.75 24.65 -10.17
N ARG A 108 14.86 25.03 -9.53
CA ARG A 108 14.92 26.19 -8.62
C ARG A 108 14.52 27.49 -9.31
N LEU A 109 14.95 27.70 -10.56
CA LEU A 109 14.61 28.91 -11.32
C LEU A 109 13.15 28.88 -11.78
N LEU A 110 12.68 27.76 -12.33
CA LEU A 110 11.30 27.61 -12.82
C LEU A 110 10.26 27.72 -11.71
N LEU A 111 10.56 27.24 -10.50
CA LEU A 111 9.70 27.38 -9.33
C LEU A 111 9.90 28.70 -8.58
N SER A 112 10.82 29.57 -9.02
CA SER A 112 11.23 30.77 -8.28
C SER A 112 11.66 30.46 -6.83
N GLN A 113 12.32 29.31 -6.63
CA GLN A 113 12.86 28.80 -5.36
C GLN A 113 14.39 28.68 -5.39
N PRO A 114 15.11 29.81 -5.44
CA PRO A 114 16.54 29.85 -5.76
C PRO A 114 17.48 29.05 -4.82
N LYS A 115 17.09 28.80 -3.56
CA LYS A 115 17.97 28.20 -2.54
C LYS A 115 17.42 26.95 -1.83
N ALA A 116 16.19 26.52 -2.11
CA ALA A 116 15.45 25.68 -1.16
C ALA A 116 14.73 24.45 -1.75
N TYR A 117 14.85 24.18 -3.06
CA TYR A 117 14.21 22.96 -3.58
C TYR A 117 15.00 21.73 -3.15
N ASP A 118 14.49 21.03 -2.14
CA ASP A 118 14.97 19.73 -1.68
C ASP A 118 13.76 18.82 -1.46
N PRO A 119 13.61 17.74 -2.25
CA PRO A 119 12.51 16.81 -2.09
C PRO A 119 12.51 16.09 -0.73
N THR A 120 13.57 16.15 0.08
CA THR A 120 13.54 15.58 1.44
C THR A 120 12.86 16.51 2.47
N THR A 121 12.79 17.82 2.23
CA THR A 121 12.39 18.80 3.24
C THR A 121 10.98 19.39 3.05
N VAL A 122 10.40 19.31 1.85
CA VAL A 122 9.11 19.94 1.53
C VAL A 122 7.93 19.15 2.13
N LYS A 123 7.30 19.57 3.22
CA LYS A 123 6.11 18.85 3.76
C LYS A 123 4.86 19.11 2.90
N GLY A 124 4.03 18.08 2.71
CA GLY A 124 2.80 18.20 1.91
C GLY A 124 3.03 18.53 0.43
N SER A 125 2.02 19.11 -0.21
CA SER A 125 2.10 19.62 -1.58
C SER A 125 3.05 20.82 -1.67
N ASN A 126 3.94 20.84 -2.66
CA ASN A 126 4.84 21.98 -2.86
C ASN A 126 4.04 23.22 -3.32
N PRO A 127 3.98 24.31 -2.54
CA PRO A 127 3.15 25.47 -2.86
C PRO A 127 3.54 26.15 -4.18
N ALA A 128 4.81 26.08 -4.59
CA ALA A 128 5.24 26.65 -5.87
C ALA A 128 4.67 25.84 -7.05
N VAL A 129 4.62 24.51 -6.93
CA VAL A 129 4.01 23.64 -7.95
C VAL A 129 2.49 23.81 -7.97
N THR A 130 1.85 23.92 -6.80
CA THR A 130 0.43 24.27 -6.70
C THR A 130 0.13 25.58 -7.41
N SER A 131 0.97 26.61 -7.21
CA SER A 131 0.80 27.90 -7.88
C SER A 131 0.93 27.84 -9.41
N LEU A 132 1.71 26.90 -9.96
CA LEU A 132 1.72 26.66 -11.41
C LEU A 132 0.36 26.14 -11.90
N GLY A 133 -0.28 25.26 -11.12
CA GLY A 133 -1.63 24.76 -11.39
C GLY A 133 -2.69 25.87 -11.36
N GLU A 134 -2.66 26.72 -10.32
CA GLU A 134 -3.57 27.86 -10.14
C GLU A 134 -3.49 28.85 -11.31
N LYS A 135 -2.30 29.04 -11.87
CA LYS A 135 -2.04 29.97 -12.98
C LYS A 135 -2.12 29.33 -14.36
N ASP A 136 -2.44 28.04 -14.44
CA ASP A 136 -2.45 27.26 -15.68
C ASP A 136 -1.11 27.29 -16.45
N LEU A 137 0.01 27.28 -15.72
CA LEU A 137 1.36 27.29 -16.29
C LEU A 137 1.85 25.86 -16.54
N TRP A 138 1.15 25.16 -17.45
CA TRP A 138 1.40 23.75 -17.73
C TRP A 138 2.75 23.50 -18.44
N ALA A 139 3.26 24.46 -19.21
CA ALA A 139 4.52 24.30 -19.95
C ALA A 139 5.72 24.33 -19.00
N GLU A 140 5.73 25.28 -18.07
CA GLU A 140 6.71 25.41 -17.00
C GLU A 140 6.64 24.19 -16.07
N PHE A 141 5.43 23.74 -15.74
CA PHE A 141 5.24 22.50 -15.00
C PHE A 141 5.88 21.30 -15.70
N LEU A 142 5.67 21.14 -17.01
CA LEU A 142 6.29 20.07 -17.80
C LEU A 142 7.82 20.13 -17.78
N ASP A 143 8.39 21.33 -17.85
CA ASP A 143 9.84 21.50 -17.75
C ASP A 143 10.37 21.10 -16.36
N VAL A 144 9.66 21.44 -15.29
CA VAL A 144 9.99 21.04 -13.91
C VAL A 144 9.93 19.53 -13.73
N VAL A 145 8.83 18.87 -14.13
CA VAL A 145 8.70 17.41 -13.96
C VAL A 145 9.66 16.64 -14.88
N ALA A 146 10.00 17.17 -16.05
CA ALA A 146 11.02 16.59 -16.92
C ALA A 146 12.40 16.62 -16.25
N CYS A 147 12.78 17.73 -15.63
CA CYS A 147 14.03 17.83 -14.87
C CYS A 147 14.05 16.83 -13.70
N ALA A 148 12.97 16.75 -12.91
CA ALA A 148 12.87 15.81 -11.79
C ALA A 148 12.97 14.33 -12.26
N ASN A 149 12.30 13.99 -13.37
CA ASN A 149 12.42 12.68 -14.00
C ASN A 149 13.84 12.36 -14.48
N ASN A 150 14.56 13.35 -15.01
CA ASN A 150 15.93 13.17 -15.48
C ASN A 150 16.92 13.07 -14.30
N ILE A 151 16.65 13.72 -13.17
CA ILE A 151 17.40 13.52 -11.93
C ILE A 151 17.24 12.07 -11.45
N ALA A 152 16.01 11.55 -11.40
CA ALA A 152 15.77 10.14 -11.09
C ALA A 152 16.51 9.20 -12.06
N GLN A 153 16.46 9.50 -13.37
CA GLN A 153 17.16 8.72 -14.38
C GLN A 153 18.68 8.71 -14.16
N SER A 154 19.26 9.83 -13.76
CA SER A 154 20.69 9.96 -13.48
C SER A 154 21.11 9.05 -12.32
N TYR A 155 20.33 9.03 -11.23
CA TYR A 155 20.55 8.09 -10.12
C TYR A 155 20.37 6.63 -10.53
N SER A 156 19.37 6.33 -11.37
CA SER A 156 19.17 4.98 -11.91
C SER A 156 20.37 4.51 -12.74
N LYS A 157 21.01 5.38 -13.53
CA LYS A 157 22.24 5.05 -14.28
C LYS A 157 23.43 4.73 -13.39
N GLU A 158 23.50 5.34 -12.20
CA GLU A 158 24.48 5.03 -11.16
C GLU A 158 24.06 3.85 -10.26
N LYS A 159 22.93 3.17 -10.57
CA LYS A 159 22.35 2.09 -9.75
C LYS A 159 22.00 2.51 -8.31
N ASN A 160 21.73 3.79 -8.08
CA ASN A 160 21.24 4.28 -6.79
C ASN A 160 19.70 4.18 -6.77
N HIS A 161 19.18 3.00 -6.43
CA HIS A 161 17.74 2.73 -6.40
C HIS A 161 16.99 3.65 -5.44
N MET A 162 17.56 3.89 -4.26
CA MET A 162 16.92 4.67 -3.20
C MET A 162 16.67 6.12 -3.62
N LEU A 163 17.68 6.84 -4.09
CA LEU A 163 17.50 8.22 -4.54
C LEU A 163 16.68 8.29 -5.83
N SER A 164 16.80 7.30 -6.72
CA SER A 164 15.97 7.24 -7.93
C SER A 164 14.48 7.12 -7.59
N LEU A 165 14.09 6.22 -6.67
CA LEU A 165 12.70 6.07 -6.23
C LEU A 165 12.20 7.32 -5.51
N GLN A 166 13.05 7.95 -4.70
CA GLN A 166 12.69 9.18 -4.00
C GLN A 166 12.32 10.31 -4.97
N TRP A 167 13.10 10.51 -6.04
CA TRP A 167 12.79 11.51 -7.06
C TRP A 167 11.56 11.15 -7.91
N LEU A 168 11.33 9.87 -8.20
CA LEU A 168 10.10 9.43 -8.91
C LEU A 168 8.84 9.66 -8.06
N MET A 169 8.90 9.40 -6.76
CA MET A 169 7.83 9.75 -5.84
C MET A 169 7.57 11.27 -5.84
N GLU A 170 8.62 12.09 -5.83
CA GLU A 170 8.47 13.54 -5.89
C GLU A 170 7.81 13.98 -7.22
N VAL A 171 8.14 13.37 -8.36
CA VAL A 171 7.46 13.61 -9.64
C VAL A 171 5.95 13.38 -9.50
N HIS A 172 5.53 12.26 -8.91
CA HIS A 172 4.10 11.99 -8.69
C HIS A 172 3.44 13.02 -7.78
N ARG A 173 4.13 13.46 -6.71
CA ARG A 173 3.64 14.54 -5.84
C ARG A 173 3.54 15.88 -6.54
N MET A 174 4.43 16.18 -7.49
CA MET A 174 4.31 17.38 -8.33
C MET A 174 3.03 17.35 -9.17
N TYR A 175 2.68 16.19 -9.76
CA TYR A 175 1.41 16.03 -10.47
C TYR A 175 0.20 16.23 -9.55
N ASP A 176 0.24 15.69 -8.33
CA ASP A 176 -0.82 15.90 -7.34
C ASP A 176 -0.93 17.38 -6.93
N ALA A 177 0.19 18.06 -6.66
CA ALA A 177 0.22 19.47 -6.30
C ALA A 177 -0.32 20.36 -7.44
N PHE A 178 0.09 20.09 -8.69
CA PHE A 178 -0.43 20.79 -9.85
C PHE A 178 -1.93 20.58 -10.03
N SER A 179 -2.40 19.34 -9.81
CA SER A 179 -3.82 19.01 -9.81
C SER A 179 -4.61 19.74 -8.73
N ILE A 180 -4.02 19.94 -7.54
CA ILE A 180 -4.64 20.71 -6.46
C ILE A 180 -4.82 22.17 -6.90
N GLY A 181 -3.77 22.78 -7.46
CA GLY A 181 -3.82 24.17 -7.91
C GLY A 181 -4.82 24.43 -9.03
N LYS A 182 -5.06 23.45 -9.90
CA LYS A 182 -6.01 23.55 -11.01
C LYS A 182 -7.47 23.74 -10.60
N GLY A 183 -7.83 23.40 -9.36
CA GLY A 183 -9.20 23.42 -8.87
C GLY A 183 -10.05 22.26 -9.40
N GLY A 184 -10.84 21.64 -8.52
CA GLY A 184 -11.70 20.49 -8.81
C GLY A 184 -11.74 19.53 -7.62
N PRO A 185 -12.65 18.53 -7.60
CA PRO A 185 -12.75 17.66 -6.44
C PRO A 185 -11.51 16.78 -6.25
N HIS A 186 -10.82 16.92 -5.12
CA HIS A 186 -9.52 16.31 -4.84
C HIS A 186 -9.58 14.94 -4.15
N TYR A 187 -10.53 14.11 -4.53
CA TYR A 187 -10.41 12.69 -4.20
C TYR A 187 -9.14 12.12 -4.81
N LYS A 188 -8.36 11.35 -4.05
CA LYS A 188 -7.11 10.73 -4.53
C LYS A 188 -7.30 9.80 -5.73
N TRP A 189 -8.53 9.33 -6.00
CA TRP A 189 -8.87 8.56 -7.20
C TRP A 189 -9.15 9.40 -8.45
N ASN A 190 -9.22 10.73 -8.33
CA ASN A 190 -9.39 11.64 -9.46
C ASN A 190 -8.01 12.05 -9.99
N ALA A 191 -7.50 11.32 -10.98
CA ALA A 191 -6.28 11.75 -11.67
C ALA A 191 -6.60 12.89 -12.64
N ILE A 192 -5.86 14.00 -12.54
CA ILE A 192 -5.93 15.06 -13.56
C ILE A 192 -5.54 14.49 -14.92
N ARG A 193 -6.39 14.72 -15.91
CA ARG A 193 -6.15 14.39 -17.31
C ARG A 193 -6.17 15.68 -18.12
N ILE A 194 -5.02 16.01 -18.69
CA ILE A 194 -4.88 17.13 -19.61
C ILE A 194 -4.63 16.53 -20.98
N ALA A 195 -5.34 17.01 -22.01
CA ALA A 195 -5.21 16.54 -23.38
C ALA A 195 -3.90 17.02 -24.05
N ILE A 196 -2.78 16.88 -23.34
CA ILE A 196 -1.43 17.25 -23.77
C ILE A 196 -0.59 15.97 -23.74
N GLU A 197 -0.10 15.58 -24.91
CA GLU A 197 0.69 14.35 -25.09
C GLU A 197 1.92 14.32 -24.17
N GLU A 198 2.66 15.43 -24.08
CA GLU A 198 3.86 15.52 -23.23
C GLU A 198 3.53 15.36 -21.73
N PHE A 199 2.35 15.82 -21.30
CA PHE A 199 1.88 15.68 -19.92
C PHE A 199 1.65 14.20 -19.56
N THR A 200 0.95 13.48 -20.43
CA THR A 200 0.66 12.05 -20.26
C THR A 200 1.92 11.21 -20.38
N THR A 201 2.70 11.39 -21.45
CA THR A 201 3.90 10.58 -21.73
C THR A 201 4.98 10.75 -20.64
N THR A 202 5.17 11.96 -20.12
CA THR A 202 6.15 12.21 -19.03
C THR A 202 5.75 11.51 -17.74
N ARG A 203 4.46 11.48 -17.41
CA ARG A 203 3.94 10.76 -16.24
C ARG A 203 4.04 9.24 -16.39
N MET A 204 3.68 8.72 -17.57
CA MET A 204 3.83 7.29 -17.88
C MET A 204 5.27 6.82 -17.77
N LYS A 205 6.23 7.60 -18.30
CA LYS A 205 7.67 7.30 -18.19
C LYS A 205 8.15 7.26 -16.74
N ALA A 206 7.63 8.12 -15.86
CA ALA A 206 7.95 8.09 -14.43
C ALA A 206 7.51 6.76 -13.79
N PHE A 207 6.27 6.36 -14.03
CA PHE A 207 5.73 5.08 -13.54
C PHE A 207 6.47 3.86 -14.10
N LEU A 208 6.78 3.83 -15.41
CA LEU A 208 7.51 2.72 -16.02
C LEU A 208 8.95 2.61 -15.49
N ARG A 209 9.60 3.75 -15.22
CA ARG A 209 10.93 3.76 -14.58
C ARG A 209 10.85 3.25 -13.14
N GLN A 210 9.82 3.64 -12.40
CA GLN A 210 9.55 3.13 -11.05
C GLN A 210 9.32 1.61 -11.06
N ALA A 211 8.53 1.11 -12.02
CA ALA A 211 8.31 -0.31 -12.22
C ALA A 211 9.61 -1.07 -12.56
N SER A 212 10.50 -0.47 -13.36
CA SER A 212 11.81 -1.07 -13.67
C SER A 212 12.66 -1.25 -12.40
N ILE A 213 12.73 -0.24 -11.55
CA ILE A 213 13.51 -0.30 -10.30
C ILE A 213 12.92 -1.32 -9.33
N PHE A 214 11.59 -1.34 -9.16
CA PHE A 214 10.95 -2.35 -8.32
C PHE A 214 11.15 -3.78 -8.84
N ASN A 215 11.24 -3.96 -10.16
CA ASN A 215 11.54 -5.24 -10.76
C ASN A 215 12.98 -5.68 -10.45
N GLU A 216 13.95 -4.74 -10.48
CA GLU A 216 15.31 -5.02 -10.03
C GLU A 216 15.39 -5.38 -8.54
N LEU A 217 14.52 -4.80 -7.71
CA LEU A 217 14.42 -5.12 -6.27
C LEU A 217 13.56 -6.37 -5.98
N GLY A 218 12.88 -6.96 -6.97
CA GLY A 218 11.99 -8.11 -6.75
C GLY A 218 10.66 -7.77 -6.05
N ASN A 219 10.27 -6.49 -5.99
CA ASN A 219 8.97 -6.05 -5.46
C ASN A 219 7.88 -6.17 -6.55
N SER A 220 7.49 -7.40 -6.88
CA SER A 220 6.57 -7.67 -7.99
C SER A 220 5.19 -7.01 -7.86
N SER A 221 4.69 -6.77 -6.64
CA SER A 221 3.40 -6.09 -6.43
C SER A 221 3.49 -4.60 -6.80
N ALA A 222 4.55 -3.91 -6.36
CA ALA A 222 4.78 -2.51 -6.73
C ALA A 222 5.07 -2.34 -8.23
N VAL A 223 5.68 -3.33 -8.88
CA VAL A 223 5.84 -3.37 -10.34
C VAL A 223 4.48 -3.39 -11.05
N ALA A 224 3.58 -4.29 -10.65
CA ALA A 224 2.24 -4.40 -11.25
C ALA A 224 1.42 -3.13 -11.01
N SER A 225 1.51 -2.56 -9.80
CA SER A 225 0.89 -1.29 -9.42
C SER A 225 1.33 -0.14 -10.31
N ALA A 226 2.64 0.12 -10.38
CA ALA A 226 3.17 1.24 -11.17
C ALA A 226 2.86 1.08 -12.67
N ALA A 227 2.91 -0.14 -13.20
CA ALA A 227 2.51 -0.41 -14.58
C ALA A 227 1.02 -0.11 -14.80
N LEU A 228 0.14 -0.53 -13.88
CA LEU A 228 -1.29 -0.24 -13.97
C LEU A 228 -1.54 1.27 -13.93
N ASP A 229 -0.89 2.00 -13.03
CA ASP A 229 -1.01 3.45 -12.95
C ASP A 229 -0.61 4.11 -14.27
N ALA A 230 0.51 3.69 -14.88
CA ALA A 230 0.90 4.15 -16.22
C ALA A 230 -0.16 3.82 -17.28
N PHE A 231 -0.68 2.59 -17.28
CA PHE A 231 -1.64 2.13 -18.27
C PHE A 231 -2.97 2.88 -18.19
N THR A 232 -3.44 3.22 -16.99
CA THR A 232 -4.69 3.97 -16.81
C THR A 232 -4.63 5.39 -17.41
N LEU A 233 -3.43 5.93 -17.62
CA LEU A 233 -3.22 7.24 -18.27
C LEU A 233 -3.40 7.20 -19.79
N VAL A 234 -3.33 6.01 -20.43
CA VAL A 234 -3.55 5.85 -21.88
C VAL A 234 -4.96 6.32 -22.27
N GLY A 235 -5.96 6.04 -21.43
CA GLY A 235 -7.34 6.48 -21.64
C GLY A 235 -7.85 6.19 -23.06
N ASN A 236 -8.36 7.24 -23.73
CA ASN A 236 -8.85 7.20 -25.11
C ASN A 236 -7.86 7.80 -26.14
N PHE A 237 -6.62 8.10 -25.74
CA PHE A 237 -5.63 8.67 -26.66
C PHE A 237 -5.41 7.73 -27.86
N GLN A 238 -5.39 8.29 -29.07
CA GLN A 238 -5.09 7.59 -30.33
C GLN A 238 -3.68 7.91 -30.84
N ASN A 239 -2.80 8.40 -29.97
CA ASN A 239 -1.45 8.80 -30.32
C ASN A 239 -0.48 7.61 -30.22
N ASP A 240 0.29 7.36 -31.27
CA ASP A 240 1.20 6.21 -31.37
C ASP A 240 2.22 6.14 -30.23
N ALA A 241 2.77 7.28 -29.77
CA ALA A 241 3.76 7.29 -28.69
C ALA A 241 3.13 6.89 -27.33
N ILE A 242 1.90 7.31 -27.06
CA ILE A 242 1.17 6.91 -25.85
C ILE A 242 0.77 5.44 -25.93
N LEU A 243 0.32 4.98 -27.11
CA LEU A 243 -0.05 3.58 -27.34
C LEU A 243 1.15 2.65 -27.16
N GLN A 244 2.33 3.01 -27.70
CA GLN A 244 3.58 2.27 -27.51
C GLN A 244 3.96 2.17 -26.03
N LEU A 245 3.90 3.26 -25.27
CA LEU A 245 4.13 3.21 -23.82
C LEU A 245 3.08 2.34 -23.09
N GLY A 246 1.84 2.33 -23.60
CA GLY A 246 0.79 1.44 -23.13
C GLY A 246 1.13 -0.05 -23.30
N GLU A 247 1.75 -0.41 -24.43
CA GLU A 247 2.25 -1.77 -24.67
C GLU A 247 3.40 -2.13 -23.71
N GLU A 248 4.32 -1.20 -23.46
CA GLU A 248 5.43 -1.38 -22.50
C GLU A 248 4.96 -1.64 -21.06
N CYS A 249 3.75 -1.19 -20.71
CA CYS A 249 3.14 -1.49 -19.41
C CYS A 249 2.91 -2.99 -19.22
N ASP A 250 2.57 -3.72 -20.29
CA ASP A 250 2.45 -5.17 -20.32
C ASP A 250 1.57 -5.73 -19.17
N ILE A 251 0.40 -5.10 -19.02
CA ILE A 251 -0.55 -5.36 -17.93
C ILE A 251 -1.03 -6.80 -17.92
N GLU A 252 -1.27 -7.39 -19.09
CA GLU A 252 -1.77 -8.76 -19.17
C GLU A 252 -0.78 -9.76 -18.53
N ARG A 253 0.51 -9.67 -18.84
CA ARG A 253 1.51 -10.56 -18.25
C ARG A 253 1.68 -10.29 -16.75
N ARG A 254 1.69 -9.01 -16.34
CA ARG A 254 1.90 -8.63 -14.93
C ARG A 254 0.74 -9.06 -14.02
N LEU A 255 -0.51 -8.91 -14.47
CA LEU A 255 -1.71 -9.30 -13.71
C LEU A 255 -1.97 -10.82 -13.70
N LYS A 256 -1.25 -11.61 -14.52
CA LYS A 256 -1.24 -13.07 -14.44
C LYS A 256 -0.30 -13.62 -13.37
N LYS A 257 0.60 -12.80 -12.82
CA LYS A 257 1.50 -13.19 -11.74
C LYS A 257 0.84 -13.03 -10.38
N ARG A 258 1.29 -13.84 -9.43
CA ARG A 258 1.01 -13.61 -8.00
C ARG A 258 2.15 -12.78 -7.39
N HIS A 259 1.94 -12.26 -6.18
CA HIS A 259 2.89 -11.32 -5.57
C HIS A 259 3.26 -11.67 -4.12
N PRO A 260 4.47 -12.20 -3.87
CA PRO A 260 5.45 -12.66 -4.87
C PRO A 260 4.93 -13.87 -5.65
N ASP A 261 5.45 -14.15 -6.85
CA ASP A 261 5.06 -15.34 -7.59
C ASP A 261 5.79 -16.57 -7.01
N PRO A 262 5.13 -17.73 -6.82
CA PRO A 262 5.80 -18.92 -6.27
C PRO A 262 6.97 -19.41 -7.13
N GLU A 263 6.94 -19.15 -8.44
CA GLU A 263 8.03 -19.48 -9.36
C GLU A 263 9.27 -18.62 -9.09
N ASP A 264 9.07 -17.34 -8.79
CA ASP A 264 10.13 -16.34 -8.66
C ASP A 264 10.69 -16.21 -7.23
N ILE A 265 9.90 -16.54 -6.21
CA ILE A 265 10.20 -16.21 -4.79
C ILE A 265 11.57 -16.68 -4.30
N SER A 266 12.08 -17.79 -4.83
CA SER A 266 13.35 -18.35 -4.38
C SER A 266 14.56 -17.60 -4.97
N ALA A 267 14.40 -17.05 -6.17
CA ALA A 267 15.40 -16.25 -6.86
C ALA A 267 15.50 -14.80 -6.34
N ILE A 268 14.53 -14.37 -5.52
CA ILE A 268 14.57 -13.04 -4.90
C ILE A 268 15.63 -13.04 -3.81
N THR A 269 16.63 -12.18 -3.97
CA THR A 269 17.72 -11.95 -3.02
C THR A 269 17.73 -10.50 -2.56
N CYS A 270 18.34 -10.23 -1.41
CA CYS A 270 18.64 -8.86 -1.00
C CYS A 270 19.70 -8.27 -1.94
N ARG A 271 19.37 -7.17 -2.61
CA ARG A 271 20.22 -6.44 -3.57
C ARG A 271 20.57 -5.04 -3.10
N ASP A 272 19.71 -4.42 -2.30
CA ASP A 272 19.93 -3.10 -1.71
C ASP A 272 19.52 -3.10 -0.23
N ALA A 273 20.51 -3.07 0.66
CA ALA A 273 20.31 -3.10 2.10
C ALA A 273 19.59 -1.84 2.66
N ALA A 274 19.52 -0.75 1.90
CA ALA A 274 18.74 0.44 2.29
C ALA A 274 17.24 0.28 1.98
N LEU A 275 16.89 -0.66 1.11
CA LEU A 275 15.53 -0.87 0.59
C LEU A 275 14.98 -2.27 0.89
N GLN A 276 15.80 -3.16 1.42
CA GLN A 276 15.45 -4.55 1.68
C GLN A 276 16.09 -5.03 2.99
N THR A 277 15.40 -5.95 3.66
CA THR A 277 15.93 -6.68 4.82
C THR A 277 15.57 -8.15 4.69
N ARG A 278 16.31 -9.04 5.34
CA ARG A 278 16.03 -10.48 5.33
C ARG A 278 15.03 -10.84 6.41
N GLY A 279 14.27 -11.91 6.21
CA GLY A 279 13.40 -12.44 7.24
C GLY A 279 12.96 -13.87 6.99
N VAL A 280 12.27 -14.44 7.97
CA VAL A 280 11.75 -15.81 7.95
C VAL A 280 10.36 -15.86 8.57
N TRP A 281 9.48 -16.62 7.94
CA TRP A 281 8.19 -17.03 8.47
C TRP A 281 8.22 -18.50 8.88
N ASN A 282 8.07 -18.74 10.18
CA ASN A 282 8.06 -20.08 10.76
C ASN A 282 6.64 -20.49 11.13
N LYS A 283 6.15 -21.60 10.55
CA LYS A 283 4.84 -22.16 10.94
C LYS A 283 4.95 -22.82 12.30
N LEU A 284 4.20 -22.35 13.28
CA LEU A 284 4.22 -22.89 14.63
C LEU A 284 3.24 -24.06 14.76
N GLN A 285 3.67 -25.09 15.48
CA GLN A 285 2.82 -26.23 15.83
C GLN A 285 2.17 -25.97 17.19
N VAL A 286 0.84 -26.04 17.21
CA VAL A 286 0.03 -25.85 18.42
C VAL A 286 -0.50 -27.21 18.88
N GLY A 287 -0.38 -27.49 20.18
CA GLY A 287 -0.91 -28.69 20.80
C GLY A 287 -2.43 -28.79 20.66
N LYS A 288 -2.98 -30.00 20.83
CA LYS A 288 -4.42 -30.26 20.65
C LYS A 288 -5.30 -29.53 21.66
N GLY A 289 -4.78 -29.23 22.85
CA GLY A 289 -5.49 -28.54 23.94
C GLY A 289 -6.89 -29.09 24.20
N ASN A 290 -7.82 -28.19 24.55
CA ASN A 290 -9.25 -28.48 24.72
C ASN A 290 -10.05 -28.13 23.45
N GLY A 291 -9.42 -28.33 22.28
CA GLY A 291 -9.93 -27.93 20.97
C GLY A 291 -9.10 -26.83 20.35
N HIS A 292 -9.62 -26.23 19.28
CA HIS A 292 -8.99 -25.11 18.58
C HIS A 292 -10.06 -24.19 17.97
N PRO A 293 -9.76 -22.90 17.79
CA PRO A 293 -10.62 -22.03 17.00
C PRO A 293 -10.77 -22.60 15.58
N PRO A 294 -11.99 -22.63 15.03
CA PRO A 294 -12.17 -22.81 13.59
C PRO A 294 -11.41 -21.74 12.81
N SER A 295 -11.07 -22.07 11.56
CA SER A 295 -10.56 -21.10 10.59
C SER A 295 -11.48 -19.89 10.46
N ARG A 296 -10.90 -18.69 10.53
CA ARG A 296 -11.64 -17.44 10.63
C ARG A 296 -10.90 -16.24 10.01
N LYS A 297 -11.67 -15.25 9.59
CA LYS A 297 -11.23 -13.90 9.22
C LYS A 297 -12.07 -12.86 9.97
N GLY A 298 -11.64 -11.60 9.98
CA GLY A 298 -12.47 -10.51 10.50
C GLY A 298 -12.88 -10.73 11.96
N PHE A 299 -11.92 -11.12 12.80
CA PHE A 299 -12.16 -11.41 14.22
C PHE A 299 -11.50 -10.33 15.09
N SER A 300 -11.86 -10.29 16.36
CA SER A 300 -11.21 -9.46 17.36
C SER A 300 -10.14 -10.24 18.11
N SER A 301 -9.02 -9.60 18.40
CA SER A 301 -7.93 -10.24 19.13
C SER A 301 -7.16 -9.26 20.00
N VAL A 302 -6.49 -9.81 21.02
CA VAL A 302 -5.58 -9.06 21.90
C VAL A 302 -4.53 -9.99 22.47
N LEU A 303 -3.29 -9.53 22.59
CA LEU A 303 -2.21 -10.23 23.26
C LEU A 303 -1.91 -9.55 24.60
N TRP A 304 -1.99 -10.32 25.70
CA TRP A 304 -1.64 -9.82 27.03
C TRP A 304 -0.75 -10.83 27.76
N LYS A 305 0.47 -10.41 28.10
CA LYS A 305 1.44 -11.22 28.87
C LYS A 305 1.68 -12.63 28.31
N GLY A 306 1.74 -12.76 26.98
CA GLY A 306 1.92 -14.04 26.29
C GLY A 306 0.63 -14.85 26.07
N MET A 307 -0.52 -14.37 26.55
CA MET A 307 -1.84 -14.96 26.31
C MET A 307 -2.51 -14.25 25.14
N TYR A 308 -2.71 -14.98 24.04
CA TYR A 308 -3.32 -14.47 22.82
C TYR A 308 -4.81 -14.85 22.79
N TYR A 309 -5.67 -13.85 22.88
CA TYR A 309 -7.13 -13.99 22.90
C TYR A 309 -7.71 -13.70 21.52
N VAL A 310 -8.72 -14.47 21.12
CA VAL A 310 -9.42 -14.36 19.83
C VAL A 310 -10.92 -14.49 20.05
N PHE A 311 -11.70 -13.58 19.47
CA PHE A 311 -13.16 -13.53 19.61
C PHE A 311 -13.83 -13.37 18.25
N GLY A 312 -14.84 -14.21 18.00
CA GLY A 312 -15.73 -14.08 16.85
C GLY A 312 -15.08 -14.23 15.47
N GLY A 313 -15.63 -13.53 14.49
CA GLY A 313 -15.20 -13.54 13.08
C GLY A 313 -15.91 -14.57 12.21
N LEU A 314 -15.53 -14.65 10.94
CA LEU A 314 -16.21 -15.43 9.91
C LEU A 314 -15.42 -16.63 9.43
N HIS A 315 -16.08 -17.78 9.28
CA HIS A 315 -15.63 -18.89 8.46
C HIS A 315 -16.22 -18.79 7.04
N GLY A 316 -15.34 -18.79 6.03
CA GLY A 316 -15.75 -18.65 4.64
C GLY A 316 -16.39 -17.28 4.38
N THR A 317 -17.58 -17.27 3.77
CA THR A 317 -18.28 -16.04 3.39
C THR A 317 -19.47 -15.67 4.30
N SER A 318 -19.99 -16.61 5.10
CA SER A 318 -21.28 -16.40 5.79
C SER A 318 -21.38 -16.93 7.23
N LYS A 319 -20.55 -17.88 7.65
CA LYS A 319 -20.67 -18.49 8.99
C LYS A 319 -19.93 -17.66 10.03
N ALA A 320 -20.62 -16.82 10.78
CA ALA A 320 -20.02 -16.12 11.91
C ALA A 320 -19.83 -17.03 13.13
N HIS A 321 -18.80 -16.73 13.91
CA HIS A 321 -18.52 -17.36 15.19
C HIS A 321 -18.93 -16.39 16.31
N CYS A 322 -19.55 -16.93 17.35
CA CYS A 322 -19.81 -16.23 18.61
C CYS A 322 -19.06 -16.97 19.73
N ASP A 323 -17.75 -17.08 19.59
CA ASP A 323 -16.88 -17.82 20.51
C ASP A 323 -15.64 -17.02 20.90
N GLY A 324 -15.07 -17.37 22.06
CA GLY A 324 -13.82 -16.83 22.57
C GLY A 324 -12.79 -17.94 22.79
N TRP A 325 -11.55 -17.69 22.40
CA TRP A 325 -10.43 -18.61 22.55
C TRP A 325 -9.20 -17.90 23.09
N VAL A 326 -8.36 -18.63 23.83
CA VAL A 326 -7.06 -18.15 24.28
C VAL A 326 -5.97 -19.20 24.08
N LEU A 327 -4.78 -18.75 23.68
CA LEU A 327 -3.57 -19.54 23.52
C LEU A 327 -2.42 -18.94 24.34
N ASN A 328 -1.69 -19.79 25.06
CA ASN A 328 -0.44 -19.40 25.70
C ASN A 328 0.72 -19.54 24.70
N LEU A 329 1.25 -18.41 24.22
CA LEU A 329 2.36 -18.38 23.26
C LEU A 329 3.70 -18.84 23.85
N ARG A 330 3.80 -18.92 25.18
CA ARG A 330 4.99 -19.41 25.90
C ARG A 330 4.99 -20.93 26.08
N ASP A 331 3.81 -21.55 25.98
CA ASP A 331 3.65 -23.00 26.05
C ASP A 331 2.59 -23.48 25.06
N LEU A 332 2.99 -23.54 23.79
CA LEU A 332 2.12 -23.97 22.69
C LEU A 332 1.64 -25.43 22.85
N LYS A 333 2.27 -26.24 23.71
CA LYS A 333 1.86 -27.63 23.93
C LYS A 333 0.51 -27.72 24.64
N GLN A 334 0.16 -26.71 25.45
CA GLN A 334 -1.15 -26.63 26.10
C GLN A 334 -2.30 -26.45 25.10
N GLY A 335 -2.00 -25.94 23.90
CA GLY A 335 -3.01 -25.67 22.89
C GLY A 335 -3.99 -24.57 23.30
N TRP A 336 -5.12 -24.52 22.61
CA TRP A 336 -6.15 -23.52 22.87
C TRP A 336 -7.12 -23.99 23.96
N ARG A 337 -7.71 -23.01 24.66
CA ARG A 337 -8.91 -23.21 25.48
C ARG A 337 -9.96 -22.13 25.20
N LYS A 338 -11.21 -22.44 25.54
CA LYS A 338 -12.31 -21.47 25.43
C LYS A 338 -12.26 -20.42 26.54
N VAL A 339 -12.78 -19.23 26.21
CA VAL A 339 -13.09 -18.13 27.13
C VAL A 339 -14.49 -17.59 26.82
N PRO A 340 -15.12 -16.85 27.76
CA PRO A 340 -16.43 -16.25 27.51
C PRO A 340 -16.44 -15.30 26.30
N TYR A 341 -17.57 -15.26 25.62
CA TYR A 341 -17.85 -14.35 24.49
C TYR A 341 -18.90 -13.32 24.94
N PRO A 342 -18.81 -12.04 24.55
CA PRO A 342 -19.79 -11.05 24.97
C PRO A 342 -21.12 -11.27 24.24
N GLU A 343 -22.23 -10.95 24.90
CA GLU A 343 -23.54 -10.93 24.25
C GLU A 343 -23.65 -9.71 23.33
N ILE A 344 -23.28 -9.89 22.06
CA ILE A 344 -23.36 -8.87 21.02
C ILE A 344 -24.16 -9.37 19.83
N ASP A 345 -24.82 -8.44 19.12
CA ASP A 345 -25.60 -8.77 17.93
C ASP A 345 -24.71 -9.40 16.85
N PHE A 346 -25.25 -10.42 16.18
CA PHE A 346 -24.62 -11.12 15.07
C PHE A 346 -24.06 -10.20 13.99
N VAL A 347 -24.68 -9.04 13.73
CA VAL A 347 -24.19 -8.08 12.72
C VAL A 347 -22.74 -7.64 12.99
N TYR A 348 -22.36 -7.48 14.26
CA TYR A 348 -21.01 -7.05 14.67
C TYR A 348 -20.00 -8.20 14.75
N THR A 349 -20.42 -9.43 14.49
CA THR A 349 -19.54 -10.62 14.52
C THR A 349 -18.87 -10.91 13.19
N ARG A 350 -19.21 -10.13 12.16
CA ARG A 350 -18.86 -10.37 10.77
C ARG A 350 -17.59 -9.65 10.31
N ASP A 351 -17.07 -8.72 11.10
CA ASP A 351 -16.00 -7.82 10.66
C ASP A 351 -14.87 -7.65 11.69
N THR A 352 -13.75 -7.13 11.19
CA THR A 352 -12.58 -6.73 11.96
C THR A 352 -12.93 -5.65 12.99
N HIS A 353 -12.77 -5.99 14.27
CA HIS A 353 -12.74 -5.02 15.35
C HIS A 353 -11.48 -5.24 16.18
N ARG A 354 -10.52 -4.32 16.08
CA ARG A 354 -9.27 -4.39 16.85
C ARG A 354 -9.56 -4.04 18.32
N LEU A 355 -9.25 -4.93 19.25
CA LEU A 355 -9.35 -4.65 20.68
C LEU A 355 -8.23 -3.70 21.10
N ALA A 356 -8.59 -2.61 21.76
CA ALA A 356 -7.63 -1.70 22.35
C ALA A 356 -7.21 -2.22 23.73
N LEU A 357 -5.91 -2.51 23.91
CA LEU A 357 -5.36 -2.98 25.19
C LEU A 357 -4.89 -1.79 26.04
N HIS A 358 -5.45 -1.65 27.24
CA HIS A 358 -4.97 -0.69 28.24
C HIS A 358 -4.92 -1.34 29.62
N GLY A 359 -3.70 -1.48 30.16
CA GLY A 359 -3.46 -2.16 31.44
C GLY A 359 -3.81 -3.65 31.39
N ASP A 360 -4.88 -4.03 32.09
CA ASP A 360 -5.42 -5.39 32.17
C ASP A 360 -6.83 -5.51 31.56
N LYS A 361 -7.21 -4.54 30.73
CA LYS A 361 -8.51 -4.50 30.06
C LYS A 361 -8.34 -4.38 28.55
N ALA A 362 -9.15 -5.13 27.82
CA ALA A 362 -9.28 -5.02 26.37
C ALA A 362 -10.65 -4.42 26.03
N TYR A 363 -10.65 -3.34 25.24
CA TYR A 363 -11.83 -2.55 24.93
C TYR A 363 -12.29 -2.83 23.49
N LEU A 364 -13.55 -3.21 23.34
CA LEU A 364 -14.23 -3.44 22.06
C LEU A 364 -15.24 -2.33 21.82
N PHE A 365 -14.96 -1.50 20.82
CA PHE A 365 -15.86 -0.45 20.40
C PHE A 365 -16.62 -0.85 19.14
N LEU A 366 -17.95 -0.76 19.19
CA LEU A 366 -18.82 -1.13 18.08
C LEU A 366 -19.54 0.07 17.46
N GLY A 367 -19.10 1.31 17.73
CA GLY A 367 -19.80 2.53 17.31
C GLY A 367 -20.96 2.96 18.22
N GLN A 368 -21.07 2.35 19.41
CA GLN A 368 -22.15 2.57 20.37
C GLN A 368 -21.67 3.27 21.65
N PRO A 369 -22.56 3.99 22.37
CA PRO A 369 -22.21 4.60 23.66
C PRO A 369 -21.73 3.57 24.70
N ASN A 370 -22.15 2.32 24.56
CA ASN A 370 -21.73 1.21 25.39
C ASN A 370 -20.49 0.55 24.78
N VAL A 371 -19.39 0.53 25.52
CA VAL A 371 -18.13 -0.13 25.13
C VAL A 371 -18.02 -1.43 25.90
N HIS A 372 -17.77 -2.53 25.20
CA HIS A 372 -17.56 -3.83 25.85
C HIS A 372 -16.11 -3.94 26.31
N VAL A 373 -15.91 -4.45 27.51
CA VAL A 373 -14.60 -4.53 28.15
C VAL A 373 -14.36 -5.95 28.63
N PHE A 374 -13.28 -6.56 28.16
CA PHE A 374 -12.81 -7.85 28.65
C PHE A 374 -11.73 -7.62 29.71
N ASN A 375 -11.99 -8.05 30.94
CA ASN A 375 -11.00 -8.05 32.00
C ASN A 375 -10.09 -9.28 31.83
N LEU A 376 -8.81 -9.05 31.54
CA LEU A 376 -7.85 -10.11 31.22
C LEU A 376 -7.36 -10.87 32.45
N ARG A 377 -7.57 -10.34 33.67
CA ARG A 377 -7.24 -11.06 34.91
C ARG A 377 -8.33 -12.06 35.30
N THR A 378 -9.60 -11.66 35.16
CA THR A 378 -10.75 -12.48 35.55
C THR A 378 -11.37 -13.23 34.38
N GLU A 379 -10.98 -12.89 33.15
CA GLU A 379 -11.53 -13.41 31.90
C GLU A 379 -13.05 -13.27 31.78
N THR A 380 -13.54 -12.10 32.19
CA THR A 380 -14.96 -11.77 32.18
C THR A 380 -15.24 -10.53 31.35
N TRP A 381 -16.36 -10.55 30.62
CA TRP A 381 -16.87 -9.38 29.93
C TRP A 381 -17.71 -8.49 30.86
N SER A 382 -17.60 -7.19 30.65
CA SER A 382 -18.50 -6.18 31.19
C SER A 382 -18.76 -5.11 30.14
N THR A 383 -19.64 -4.17 30.45
CA THR A 383 -19.95 -3.03 29.58
C THR A 383 -19.78 -1.75 30.37
N ILE A 384 -19.14 -0.77 29.76
CA ILE A 384 -19.04 0.60 30.30
C ILE A 384 -19.88 1.54 29.44
N ARG A 385 -20.61 2.44 30.08
CA ARG A 385 -21.33 3.51 29.39
C ARG A 385 -20.42 4.71 29.23
N THR A 386 -20.40 5.27 28.03
CA THR A 386 -19.59 6.45 27.67
C THR A 386 -20.48 7.55 27.12
N THR A 387 -19.93 8.76 26.97
CA THR A 387 -20.67 9.94 26.47
C THR A 387 -19.81 10.72 25.48
N MET A 388 -20.44 11.49 24.57
CA MET A 388 -19.72 12.44 23.71
C MET A 388 -19.55 13.78 24.42
N ARG A 389 -18.39 14.41 24.24
CA ARG A 389 -18.12 15.80 24.64
C ARG A 389 -18.50 16.75 23.50
N GLY A 390 -19.29 17.78 23.81
CA GLY A 390 -19.55 18.93 22.92
C GLY A 390 -20.44 18.68 21.69
N VAL A 391 -20.67 17.42 21.28
CA VAL A 391 -21.50 17.05 20.13
C VAL A 391 -22.42 15.87 20.45
N ARG A 392 -23.50 15.70 19.68
CA ARG A 392 -24.40 14.54 19.85
C ARG A 392 -23.73 13.27 19.32
N TRP A 393 -23.98 12.13 19.97
CA TRP A 393 -23.50 10.82 19.52
C TRP A 393 -23.84 10.54 18.06
N ALA A 394 -25.11 10.74 17.69
CA ALA A 394 -25.60 10.52 16.33
C ALA A 394 -24.98 11.45 15.27
N THR A 395 -24.32 12.54 15.67
CA THR A 395 -23.56 13.39 14.73
C THR A 395 -22.27 12.72 14.29
N ILE A 396 -21.64 11.91 15.15
CA ILE A 396 -20.40 11.20 14.84
C ILE A 396 -20.69 9.76 14.37
N PHE A 397 -21.65 9.10 15.01
CA PHE A 397 -22.04 7.71 14.73
C PHE A 397 -23.55 7.63 14.48
N PRO A 398 -24.06 8.16 13.35
CA PRO A 398 -25.49 8.15 13.05
C PRO A 398 -26.07 6.74 13.01
N GLY A 399 -25.28 5.75 12.55
CA GLY A 399 -25.70 4.34 12.53
C GLY A 399 -25.56 3.59 13.86
N ASN A 400 -25.02 4.20 14.92
CA ASN A 400 -24.60 3.51 16.16
C ASN A 400 -23.79 2.23 15.86
N ARG A 401 -22.98 2.29 14.81
CA ARG A 401 -22.14 1.21 14.30
C ARG A 401 -20.82 1.79 13.86
N LEU A 402 -19.73 1.08 14.10
CA LEU A 402 -18.46 1.37 13.48
C LEU A 402 -17.67 0.05 13.36
N GLU A 403 -17.24 -0.24 12.15
CA GLU A 403 -16.41 -1.41 11.82
C GLU A 403 -15.24 -1.00 10.92
N SER A 404 -14.29 -1.92 10.73
CA SER A 404 -13.17 -1.75 9.79
C SER A 404 -12.29 -0.52 10.09
N TYR A 405 -12.28 -0.07 11.34
CA TYR A 405 -11.43 1.03 11.81
C TYR A 405 -10.08 0.51 12.29
N ALA A 406 -9.10 1.40 12.42
CA ALA A 406 -7.90 1.15 13.19
C ALA A 406 -7.96 1.84 14.55
N CYS A 407 -7.26 1.29 15.55
CA CYS A 407 -7.16 1.89 16.87
C CYS A 407 -5.77 1.75 17.49
N VAL A 408 -5.41 2.71 18.34
CA VAL A 408 -4.17 2.70 19.12
C VAL A 408 -4.39 3.36 20.48
N VAL A 409 -3.66 2.91 21.49
CA VAL A 409 -3.72 3.44 22.86
C VAL A 409 -2.51 4.31 23.15
N SER A 410 -2.72 5.45 23.79
CA SER A 410 -1.67 6.34 24.28
C SER A 410 -2.05 7.01 25.59
N GLY A 411 -1.25 6.80 26.63
CA GLY A 411 -1.65 7.15 27.99
C GLY A 411 -3.00 6.53 28.32
N ASN A 412 -3.93 7.33 28.86
CA ASN A 412 -5.30 6.92 29.16
C ASN A 412 -6.29 7.15 28.01
N THR A 413 -5.82 7.34 26.78
CA THR A 413 -6.69 7.66 25.64
C THR A 413 -6.59 6.59 24.56
N ILE A 414 -7.74 6.15 24.04
CA ILE A 414 -7.82 5.28 22.87
C ILE A 414 -8.22 6.13 21.67
N TYR A 415 -7.40 6.12 20.62
CA TYR A 415 -7.66 6.80 19.36
C TYR A 415 -8.16 5.81 18.33
N TYR A 416 -9.15 6.21 17.55
CA TYR A 416 -9.73 5.45 16.45
C TYR A 416 -9.68 6.28 15.18
N PHE A 417 -9.40 5.64 14.04
CA PHE A 417 -9.39 6.29 12.74
C PHE A 417 -10.05 5.42 11.67
N GLY A 418 -10.80 6.08 10.79
CA GLY A 418 -11.43 5.48 9.63
C GLY A 418 -12.59 4.55 9.96
N GLY A 419 -12.79 3.55 9.11
CA GLY A 419 -13.88 2.60 9.22
C GLY A 419 -15.20 3.12 8.63
N THR A 420 -16.26 2.33 8.82
CA THR A 420 -17.58 2.59 8.24
C THR A 420 -18.68 2.32 9.26
N ASP A 421 -19.78 3.06 9.13
CA ASP A 421 -20.99 2.87 9.94
C ASP A 421 -22.19 2.39 9.10
N GLY A 422 -21.95 2.08 7.82
CA GLY A 422 -22.98 1.67 6.87
C GLY A 422 -23.82 2.80 6.30
N THR A 423 -23.78 4.01 6.86
CA THR A 423 -24.46 5.19 6.30
C THR A 423 -23.63 5.82 5.19
N ASN A 424 -22.33 5.99 5.44
CA ASN A 424 -21.34 6.37 4.46
C ASN A 424 -20.51 5.12 4.10
N ARG A 425 -20.70 4.60 2.89
CA ARG A 425 -20.06 3.37 2.43
C ARG A 425 -18.65 3.58 1.88
N LEU A 426 -18.18 4.81 1.69
CA LEU A 426 -16.80 5.03 1.26
C LEU A 426 -15.79 4.84 2.40
N GLY A 427 -16.25 4.82 3.65
CA GLY A 427 -15.40 4.89 4.83
C GLY A 427 -15.24 6.33 5.34
N ARG A 428 -14.32 6.54 6.28
CA ARG A 428 -14.20 7.80 7.04
C ARG A 428 -12.75 8.27 7.15
N ASN A 429 -12.55 9.55 7.46
CA ASN A 429 -11.24 10.11 7.76
C ASN A 429 -11.19 10.85 9.11
N ALA A 430 -12.18 10.63 9.98
CA ALA A 430 -12.22 11.21 11.32
C ALA A 430 -11.28 10.47 12.29
N ILE A 431 -10.63 11.23 13.17
CA ILE A 431 -10.03 10.71 14.41
C ILE A 431 -11.01 10.99 15.55
N VAL A 432 -11.41 9.93 16.24
CA VAL A 432 -12.20 10.02 17.47
C VAL A 432 -11.40 9.40 18.61
N ALA A 433 -11.48 10.00 19.80
CA ALA A 433 -10.72 9.55 20.96
C ALA A 433 -11.63 9.32 22.15
N LEU A 434 -11.40 8.23 22.89
CA LEU A 434 -12.02 7.94 24.18
C LEU A 434 -11.00 8.14 25.29
N ASP A 435 -11.27 9.10 26.18
CA ASP A 435 -10.53 9.26 27.44
C ASP A 435 -11.06 8.24 28.46
N LEU A 436 -10.20 7.32 28.91
CA LEU A 436 -10.54 6.24 29.83
C LEU A 436 -10.71 6.68 31.28
N THR A 437 -10.30 7.91 31.61
CA THR A 437 -10.47 8.49 32.95
C THR A 437 -11.85 9.11 33.08
N THR A 438 -12.29 9.86 32.06
CA THR A 438 -13.56 10.57 32.05
C THR A 438 -14.69 9.80 31.38
N LEU A 439 -14.37 8.75 30.61
CA LEU A 439 -15.30 8.00 29.77
C LEU A 439 -16.03 8.88 28.75
N GLN A 440 -15.34 9.93 28.31
CA GLN A 440 -15.83 10.88 27.31
C GLN A 440 -15.10 10.71 25.99
N TRP A 441 -15.88 10.79 24.92
CA TRP A 441 -15.41 10.79 23.55
C TRP A 441 -15.25 12.21 23.02
N GLU A 442 -14.27 12.41 22.15
CA GLU A 442 -14.02 13.67 21.46
C GLU A 442 -13.73 13.41 19.97
N LEU A 443 -14.27 14.26 19.09
CA LEU A 443 -13.82 14.34 17.70
C LEU A 443 -12.52 15.15 17.67
N VAL A 444 -11.40 14.47 17.44
CA VAL A 444 -10.05 15.07 17.51
C VAL A 444 -9.70 15.79 16.21
N SER A 445 -9.98 15.18 15.06
CA SER A 445 -9.69 15.73 13.73
C SER A 445 -10.46 15.01 12.63
N GLY A 446 -10.34 15.49 11.39
CA GLY A 446 -11.04 14.98 10.22
C GLY A 446 -12.52 15.39 10.19
N LYS A 447 -13.29 14.80 9.29
CA LYS A 447 -14.72 15.09 9.14
C LYS A 447 -15.50 13.77 9.12
N VAL A 448 -16.76 13.82 9.58
CA VAL A 448 -17.66 12.65 9.57
C VAL A 448 -18.21 12.41 8.16
N GLU A 449 -18.44 13.49 7.43
CA GLU A 449 -18.94 13.46 6.05
C GLU A 449 -17.83 13.20 5.04
N VAL A 450 -18.19 12.58 3.92
CA VAL A 450 -17.30 12.43 2.77
C VAL A 450 -16.89 13.83 2.30
N ASN A 451 -15.60 14.05 2.20
CA ASN A 451 -15.04 15.28 1.67
C ASN A 451 -13.76 14.99 0.91
N ASP A 452 -13.44 15.92 0.02
CA ASP A 452 -12.31 15.90 -0.91
C ASP A 452 -11.22 16.89 -0.49
N ASP A 453 -11.09 17.15 0.82
CA ASP A 453 -10.12 18.09 1.36
C ASP A 453 -8.68 17.55 1.21
N PRO A 454 -7.83 18.17 0.38
CA PRO A 454 -6.48 17.65 0.10
C PRO A 454 -5.53 17.81 1.29
N THR A 455 -5.95 18.51 2.35
CA THR A 455 -5.17 18.68 3.59
C THR A 455 -5.43 17.55 4.61
N LEU A 456 -6.38 16.67 4.32
CA LEU A 456 -6.75 15.54 5.16
C LEU A 456 -6.45 14.20 4.46
N PRO A 457 -6.22 13.13 5.23
CA PRO A 457 -6.22 11.78 4.65
C PRO A 457 -7.56 11.49 3.97
N GLY A 458 -7.53 10.77 2.85
CA GLY A 458 -8.75 10.32 2.19
C GLY A 458 -9.58 9.38 3.07
N VAL A 459 -10.91 9.37 2.87
CA VAL A 459 -11.84 8.47 3.57
C VAL A 459 -11.49 7.00 3.34
N ARG A 460 -11.45 6.18 4.39
CA ARG A 460 -11.05 4.78 4.25
C ARG A 460 -11.56 3.83 5.32
N GLU A 461 -11.71 2.58 4.90
CA GLU A 461 -11.86 1.38 5.70
C GLU A 461 -10.52 0.62 5.76
N HIS A 462 -10.37 -0.22 6.78
CA HIS A 462 -9.20 -1.02 7.10
C HIS A 462 -7.85 -0.27 7.02
N PRO A 463 -7.72 0.93 7.61
CA PRO A 463 -6.45 1.64 7.61
C PRO A 463 -5.40 0.90 8.44
N VAL A 464 -4.13 1.15 8.13
CA VAL A 464 -3.01 0.85 9.03
C VAL A 464 -2.78 2.08 9.90
N MET A 465 -2.70 1.89 11.22
CA MET A 465 -2.46 2.97 12.18
C MET A 465 -1.49 2.56 13.27
N TRP A 466 -0.54 3.41 13.60
CA TRP A 466 0.32 3.22 14.78
C TRP A 466 0.63 4.55 15.44
N MET A 467 1.20 4.48 16.65
CA MET A 467 1.71 5.65 17.34
C MET A 467 3.22 5.60 17.43
N ASP A 468 3.86 6.71 17.09
CA ASP A 468 5.29 6.91 17.28
C ASP A 468 5.59 8.40 17.50
N GLN A 469 6.50 8.70 18.44
CA GLN A 469 6.96 10.05 18.76
C GLN A 469 5.83 11.09 18.95
N GLY A 470 4.74 10.71 19.64
CA GLY A 470 3.60 11.61 19.88
C GLY A 470 2.72 11.88 18.66
N LYS A 471 2.91 11.12 17.58
CA LYS A 471 2.12 11.22 16.35
C LYS A 471 1.33 9.96 16.07
N LEU A 472 0.13 10.15 15.56
CA LEU A 472 -0.67 9.09 14.94
C LEU A 472 -0.27 8.98 13.48
N TRP A 473 0.21 7.83 13.06
CA TRP A 473 0.59 7.56 11.68
C TRP A 473 -0.46 6.70 11.01
N ILE A 474 -0.81 7.01 9.77
CA ILE A 474 -1.87 6.35 9.00
C ILE A 474 -1.40 6.09 7.57
N THR A 475 -1.70 4.91 7.04
CA THR A 475 -1.42 4.52 5.65
C THR A 475 -2.35 3.41 5.20
N LEU A 476 -2.35 3.09 3.90
CA LEU A 476 -3.08 1.98 3.29
C LEU A 476 -4.60 2.04 3.60
N GLY A 477 -5.31 0.95 3.35
CA GLY A 477 -6.77 0.86 3.42
C GLY A 477 -7.42 1.22 2.09
N ASN A 478 -8.75 1.24 2.03
CA ASN A 478 -9.49 1.58 0.82
C ASN A 478 -10.69 2.47 1.09
N ALA A 479 -11.03 3.28 0.10
CA ALA A 479 -12.38 3.78 -0.04
C ALA A 479 -13.24 2.72 -0.73
N ASN A 480 -14.32 2.31 -0.08
CA ASN A 480 -15.21 1.25 -0.55
C ASN A 480 -16.25 1.81 -1.57
N ARG A 481 -15.70 2.21 -2.71
CA ARG A 481 -16.42 2.83 -3.82
C ARG A 481 -17.44 1.89 -4.44
N GLN A 482 -17.18 0.58 -4.42
CA GLN A 482 -18.10 -0.41 -4.97
C GLN A 482 -19.38 -0.50 -4.15
N ALA A 483 -19.28 -0.50 -2.81
CA ALA A 483 -20.46 -0.52 -1.96
C ALA A 483 -21.29 0.76 -2.09
N GLU A 484 -20.65 1.91 -2.26
CA GLU A 484 -21.33 3.17 -2.56
C GLU A 484 -21.96 3.16 -3.96
N TRP A 485 -21.28 2.59 -4.96
CA TRP A 485 -21.81 2.46 -6.31
C TRP A 485 -23.08 1.62 -6.41
N LEU A 486 -23.11 0.51 -5.67
CA LEU A 486 -24.31 -0.31 -5.58
C LEU A 486 -25.48 0.39 -4.88
N ARG A 487 -25.21 1.47 -4.12
CA ARG A 487 -26.22 2.24 -3.39
C ARG A 487 -26.78 3.39 -4.23
N SER A 488 -25.91 4.17 -4.86
CA SER A 488 -26.26 5.45 -5.49
C SER A 488 -25.61 5.66 -6.87
N GLY A 489 -25.03 4.64 -7.47
CA GLY A 489 -24.32 4.79 -8.75
C GLY A 489 -23.02 5.58 -8.59
N ASP A 490 -22.72 6.47 -9.52
CA ASP A 490 -21.49 7.28 -9.48
C ASP A 490 -21.57 8.48 -8.50
N GLU A 491 -22.74 8.74 -7.93
CA GLU A 491 -22.93 9.77 -6.91
C GLU A 491 -22.02 9.54 -5.70
N ASN A 492 -21.63 10.64 -5.05
CA ASN A 492 -20.77 10.66 -3.86
C ASN A 492 -19.44 9.91 -4.02
N GLY A 493 -18.95 9.72 -5.24
CA GLY A 493 -17.66 9.05 -5.50
C GLY A 493 -17.75 7.53 -5.67
N GLY A 494 -18.95 6.96 -5.76
CA GLY A 494 -19.16 5.55 -6.09
C GLY A 494 -18.50 5.15 -7.41
N ALA A 495 -17.92 3.95 -7.46
CA ALA A 495 -17.47 3.32 -8.71
C ALA A 495 -17.46 1.79 -8.61
N PRO A 496 -17.50 1.06 -9.73
CA PRO A 496 -17.45 -0.41 -9.73
C PRO A 496 -16.21 -1.05 -9.09
N ILE A 497 -15.16 -0.27 -8.82
CA ILE A 497 -13.89 -0.71 -8.28
C ILE A 497 -13.50 0.22 -7.13
N ASP A 498 -13.12 -0.37 -6.00
CA ASP A 498 -12.59 0.35 -4.85
C ASP A 498 -11.27 1.06 -5.16
N HIS A 499 -10.99 2.12 -4.39
CA HIS A 499 -9.69 2.79 -4.43
C HIS A 499 -8.89 2.44 -3.19
N SER A 500 -7.81 1.67 -3.35
CA SER A 500 -6.87 1.43 -2.25
C SER A 500 -5.82 2.53 -2.20
N TYR A 501 -5.44 2.93 -0.99
CA TYR A 501 -4.47 3.99 -0.74
C TYR A 501 -3.05 3.44 -0.62
N GLN A 502 -2.07 4.29 -0.92
CA GLN A 502 -0.63 4.08 -0.64
C GLN A 502 0.01 5.31 0.01
N ASP A 503 -0.79 6.29 0.39
CA ASP A 503 -0.35 7.53 1.04
C ASP A 503 0.14 7.26 2.47
N LEU A 504 0.88 8.21 3.04
CA LEU A 504 1.36 8.16 4.41
C LEU A 504 1.05 9.50 5.09
N TRP A 505 0.28 9.46 6.16
CA TRP A 505 -0.11 10.63 6.92
C TRP A 505 0.37 10.53 8.35
N SER A 506 0.74 11.66 8.94
CA SER A 506 0.91 11.77 10.38
C SER A 506 0.01 12.88 10.95
N TYR A 507 -0.58 12.64 12.12
CA TYR A 507 -1.28 13.63 12.91
C TYR A 507 -0.53 13.84 14.21
N ASP A 508 -0.04 15.06 14.41
CA ASP A 508 0.73 15.43 15.58
C ASP A 508 -0.19 15.82 16.73
N LEU A 509 -0.13 15.07 17.84
CA LEU A 509 -1.06 15.25 18.96
C LEU A 509 -0.83 16.57 19.73
N GLN A 510 0.37 17.17 19.61
CA GLN A 510 0.70 18.41 20.28
C GLN A 510 0.24 19.62 19.47
N THR A 511 0.60 19.66 18.18
CA THR A 511 0.27 20.77 17.27
C THR A 511 -1.13 20.66 16.68
N LYS A 512 -1.75 19.48 16.78
CA LYS A 512 -3.07 19.16 16.22
C LYS A 512 -3.14 19.32 14.70
N GLN A 513 -2.03 19.06 14.00
CA GLN A 513 -1.91 19.23 12.55
C GLN A 513 -1.67 17.89 11.84
N TRP A 514 -2.26 17.77 10.66
CA TRP A 514 -1.95 16.71 9.70
C TRP A 514 -0.71 17.06 8.88
N VAL A 515 0.03 16.03 8.50
CA VAL A 515 1.14 16.09 7.56
C VAL A 515 1.02 14.93 6.58
N ASP A 516 0.96 15.24 5.28
CA ASP A 516 1.14 14.27 4.19
C ASP A 516 2.63 13.98 4.04
N GLU A 517 3.06 12.89 4.68
CA GLU A 517 4.44 12.43 4.77
C GLU A 517 4.84 11.67 3.49
N ARG A 518 6.14 11.59 3.24
CA ARG A 518 6.66 10.86 2.07
C ARG A 518 6.71 9.37 2.32
N CYS A 519 6.05 8.61 1.45
CA CYS A 519 6.14 7.15 1.39
C CYS A 519 7.45 6.71 0.70
N SER A 520 8.58 6.92 1.39
CA SER A 520 9.93 6.70 0.83
C SER A 520 10.38 5.24 0.94
N GLY A 521 11.35 4.85 0.11
CA GLY A 521 11.98 3.53 0.15
C GLY A 521 11.32 2.52 -0.79
N ASN A 522 11.14 1.29 -0.32
CA ASN A 522 10.53 0.17 -1.06
C ASN A 522 9.22 -0.26 -0.40
N PRO A 523 8.12 0.49 -0.64
CA PRO A 523 6.85 0.30 0.06
C PRO A 523 6.03 -0.89 -0.48
N PRO A 524 5.05 -1.39 0.30
CA PRO A 524 3.95 -2.18 -0.26
C PRO A 524 3.22 -1.37 -1.34
N CYS A 525 2.74 -2.01 -2.40
CA CYS A 525 1.77 -1.39 -3.32
C CYS A 525 0.46 -1.04 -2.60
N LEU A 526 -0.42 -0.24 -3.23
CA LEU A 526 -1.76 0.02 -2.73
C LEU A 526 -2.52 -1.28 -2.40
N ARG A 527 -3.15 -1.32 -1.21
CA ARG A 527 -3.84 -2.50 -0.68
C ARG A 527 -4.68 -2.17 0.56
N THR A 528 -5.61 -3.06 0.87
CA THR A 528 -6.50 -3.01 2.03
C THR A 528 -6.55 -4.35 2.77
N GLU A 529 -7.25 -4.39 3.91
CA GLU A 529 -7.34 -5.54 4.82
C GLU A 529 -5.96 -6.12 5.17
N VAL A 530 -5.00 -5.20 5.33
CA VAL A 530 -3.59 -5.49 5.54
C VAL A 530 -3.34 -5.88 6.99
N GLU A 531 -2.49 -6.86 7.20
CA GLU A 531 -2.06 -7.21 8.54
C GLU A 531 -0.91 -6.31 8.99
N TYR A 532 -1.02 -5.70 10.19
CA TYR A 532 0.01 -4.80 10.69
C TYR A 532 0.21 -4.82 12.21
N ALA A 533 1.46 -4.59 12.62
CA ALA A 533 1.85 -4.39 14.01
C ALA A 533 3.04 -3.43 14.11
N PHE A 534 3.05 -2.59 15.13
CA PHE A 534 4.26 -1.86 15.54
C PHE A 534 5.04 -2.69 16.55
N ASN A 535 6.20 -3.19 16.15
CA ASN A 535 7.12 -3.90 17.03
C ASN A 535 8.09 -2.90 17.67
N LYS A 536 7.86 -2.58 18.94
CA LYS A 536 8.71 -1.65 19.72
C LYS A 536 10.14 -2.15 19.85
N SER A 537 10.35 -3.46 20.07
CA SER A 537 11.69 -4.04 20.24
C SER A 537 12.53 -3.93 18.98
N TRP A 538 11.89 -4.01 17.80
CA TRP A 538 12.57 -3.86 16.51
C TRP A 538 12.61 -2.42 16.02
N ASN A 539 11.83 -1.54 16.66
CA ASN A 539 11.47 -0.21 16.18
C ASN A 539 11.00 -0.26 14.71
N ARG A 540 10.05 -1.15 14.39
CA ARG A 540 9.53 -1.33 13.03
C ARG A 540 8.02 -1.46 13.03
N VAL A 541 7.37 -0.84 12.05
CA VAL A 541 5.99 -1.18 11.69
C VAL A 541 6.05 -2.26 10.63
N ILE A 542 5.46 -3.41 10.91
CA ILE A 542 5.44 -4.55 10.01
C ILE A 542 4.10 -4.55 9.30
N VAL A 543 4.13 -4.78 8.00
CA VAL A 543 2.97 -4.97 7.14
C VAL A 543 3.12 -6.29 6.41
N HIS A 544 2.06 -7.10 6.38
CA HIS A 544 1.98 -8.35 5.62
C HIS A 544 0.66 -8.40 4.85
N GLY A 545 0.68 -9.11 3.72
CA GLY A 545 -0.53 -9.54 3.03
C GLY A 545 -1.45 -8.40 2.58
N GLY A 546 -2.75 -8.62 2.77
CA GLY A 546 -3.84 -7.79 2.26
C GLY A 546 -4.22 -8.13 0.81
N TYR A 547 -5.15 -7.35 0.25
CA TYR A 547 -5.52 -7.46 -1.15
C TYR A 547 -5.71 -6.09 -1.82
N CYS A 548 -5.72 -6.08 -3.15
CA CYS A 548 -6.00 -4.90 -3.97
C CYS A 548 -7.09 -5.22 -4.99
N ALA A 549 -8.16 -4.43 -4.99
CA ALA A 549 -9.26 -4.57 -5.95
C ALA A 549 -8.89 -4.09 -7.37
N SER A 550 -8.05 -3.06 -7.46
CA SER A 550 -7.65 -2.46 -8.74
C SER A 550 -6.66 -3.32 -9.54
N LEU A 551 -5.94 -4.24 -8.87
CA LEU A 551 -4.93 -5.11 -9.48
C LEU A 551 -5.53 -6.48 -9.82
N ALA A 552 -6.64 -6.53 -10.53
CA ALA A 552 -7.39 -7.78 -10.70
C ALA A 552 -6.58 -8.91 -11.34
N PHE A 553 -6.44 -10.05 -10.65
CA PHE A 553 -5.73 -11.23 -11.14
C PHE A 553 -6.46 -11.85 -12.34
N SER A 554 -5.78 -11.93 -13.50
CA SER A 554 -6.37 -12.38 -14.77
C SER A 554 -6.17 -13.88 -15.05
N GLY A 555 -5.47 -14.61 -14.17
CA GLY A 555 -5.07 -16.01 -14.36
C GLY A 555 -6.13 -17.07 -14.04
N SER A 556 -7.42 -16.73 -13.93
CA SER A 556 -8.48 -17.73 -13.73
C SER A 556 -9.70 -17.46 -14.60
N SER A 557 -10.22 -18.50 -15.24
CA SER A 557 -11.59 -18.52 -15.75
C SER A 557 -12.53 -18.19 -14.59
N THR A 558 -13.20 -17.05 -14.69
CA THR A 558 -14.18 -16.58 -13.72
C THR A 558 -15.19 -17.66 -13.40
N TRP A 559 -15.38 -17.96 -12.12
CA TRP A 559 -16.72 -18.29 -11.65
C TRP A 559 -17.62 -17.10 -12.00
N GLU A 560 -18.79 -17.37 -12.57
CA GLU A 560 -19.82 -16.36 -12.84
C GLU A 560 -20.11 -15.55 -11.55
N GLY A 561 -19.53 -14.35 -11.46
CA GLY A 561 -19.72 -13.42 -10.32
C GLY A 561 -18.56 -13.25 -9.34
N GLY A 562 -17.37 -13.83 -9.57
CA GLY A 562 -16.21 -13.59 -8.70
C GLY A 562 -15.55 -12.21 -8.91
N THR A 563 -15.18 -11.53 -7.82
CA THR A 563 -14.36 -10.31 -7.87
C THR A 563 -12.90 -10.69 -8.15
N GLY A 564 -12.33 -10.13 -9.22
CA GLY A 564 -10.92 -10.31 -9.56
C GLY A 564 -10.06 -9.52 -8.59
N PHE A 565 -9.76 -10.05 -7.41
CA PHE A 565 -8.85 -9.42 -6.46
C PHE A 565 -7.47 -10.06 -6.52
N THR A 566 -6.43 -9.26 -6.28
CA THR A 566 -5.09 -9.77 -6.06
C THR A 566 -4.76 -9.78 -4.57
N TYR A 567 -4.44 -10.97 -4.06
CA TYR A 567 -4.01 -11.17 -2.68
C TYR A 567 -2.48 -11.18 -2.64
N PHE A 568 -1.93 -10.61 -1.58
CA PHE A 568 -0.49 -10.48 -1.40
C PHE A 568 0.02 -11.46 -0.33
N GLY A 569 1.27 -11.88 -0.47
CA GLY A 569 2.00 -12.69 0.51
C GLY A 569 3.39 -12.13 0.81
N ASP A 570 3.65 -10.89 0.37
CA ASP A 570 4.87 -10.14 0.65
C ASP A 570 4.81 -9.51 2.06
N THR A 571 5.97 -9.11 2.57
CA THR A 571 6.13 -8.52 3.92
C THR A 571 6.99 -7.28 3.80
N PHE A 572 6.65 -6.22 4.55
CA PHE A 572 7.34 -4.94 4.53
C PHE A 572 7.57 -4.45 5.97
N ALA A 573 8.62 -3.66 6.14
CA ALA A 573 8.94 -3.02 7.40
C ALA A 573 9.18 -1.52 7.18
N TRP A 574 8.46 -0.67 7.92
CA TRP A 574 8.73 0.76 8.02
C TRP A 574 9.68 1.01 9.18
N ASN A 575 10.72 1.78 8.92
CA ASN A 575 11.63 2.29 9.95
C ASN A 575 11.25 3.74 10.30
N PRO A 576 10.76 4.01 11.53
CA PRO A 576 10.40 5.36 11.95
C PRO A 576 11.59 6.34 12.02
N GLU A 577 12.79 5.87 12.32
CA GLU A 577 14.00 6.71 12.40
C GLU A 577 14.40 7.24 11.03
N THR A 578 14.43 6.35 10.04
CA THR A 578 14.85 6.72 8.68
C THR A 578 13.69 7.20 7.82
N LYS A 579 12.44 7.05 8.30
CA LYS A 579 11.19 7.27 7.57
C LYS A 579 11.18 6.60 6.19
N ARG A 580 11.52 5.30 6.17
CA ARG A 580 11.59 4.51 4.93
C ARG A 580 10.98 3.14 5.10
N TRP A 581 10.32 2.69 4.04
CA TRP A 581 9.91 1.31 3.87
C TRP A 581 11.05 0.46 3.32
N SER A 582 11.09 -0.77 3.77
CA SER A 582 11.92 -1.83 3.21
C SER A 582 11.08 -3.07 2.96
N GLN A 583 11.29 -3.73 1.82
CA GLN A 583 10.71 -5.04 1.59
C GLN A 583 11.48 -6.08 2.42
N VAL A 584 10.75 -6.91 3.14
CA VAL A 584 11.34 -8.06 3.83
C VAL A 584 11.39 -9.21 2.83
N ILE A 585 12.60 -9.60 2.43
CA ILE A 585 12.83 -10.79 1.62
C ILE A 585 12.74 -11.99 2.55
N THR A 586 11.60 -12.69 2.49
CA THR A 586 11.27 -13.76 3.44
C THR A 586 11.59 -15.14 2.91
N ARG A 587 12.08 -16.01 3.80
CA ARG A 587 11.95 -17.47 3.68
C ARG A 587 10.73 -17.94 4.46
N GLY A 588 10.17 -19.08 4.08
CA GLY A 588 8.85 -19.50 4.57
C GLY A 588 7.71 -18.67 3.97
N PHE A 589 6.50 -19.23 3.97
CA PHE A 589 5.39 -18.62 3.24
C PHE A 589 4.05 -18.91 3.91
N PRO A 590 3.50 -17.94 4.67
CA PRO A 590 2.16 -18.02 5.22
C PRO A 590 1.06 -18.05 4.16
N THR A 591 1.36 -18.11 2.86
CA THR A 591 0.41 -17.95 1.75
C THR A 591 -0.23 -16.58 1.67
N TYR A 592 -0.72 -16.24 0.48
CA TYR A 592 -1.48 -15.01 0.25
C TYR A 592 -2.71 -14.98 1.13
N ARG A 593 -2.89 -13.88 1.86
CA ARG A 593 -4.05 -13.71 2.75
C ARG A 593 -4.30 -12.23 3.05
N ALA A 594 -5.53 -11.96 3.47
CA ALA A 594 -5.99 -10.68 3.98
C ALA A 594 -6.80 -10.91 5.27
N ALA A 595 -7.01 -9.83 6.03
CA ALA A 595 -7.77 -9.81 7.28
C ALA A 595 -7.36 -10.90 8.30
N ALA A 596 -6.07 -11.28 8.30
CA ALA A 596 -5.45 -11.97 9.43
C ALA A 596 -5.10 -10.98 10.55
N ASP A 597 -4.62 -11.50 11.68
CA ASP A 597 -4.08 -10.68 12.75
C ASP A 597 -2.55 -10.83 12.80
N LEU A 598 -1.85 -9.70 12.70
CA LEU A 598 -0.41 -9.59 12.94
C LEU A 598 -0.22 -8.83 14.24
N PHE A 599 0.49 -9.44 15.19
CA PHE A 599 0.63 -8.91 16.53
C PHE A 599 2.02 -9.20 17.11
N THR A 600 2.42 -8.43 18.11
CA THR A 600 3.75 -8.49 18.71
C THR A 600 3.69 -8.67 20.21
N ASP A 601 4.48 -9.58 20.76
CA ASP A 601 4.67 -9.71 22.20
C ASP A 601 5.72 -8.72 22.68
N GLU A 602 5.30 -7.63 23.32
CA GLU A 602 6.22 -6.59 23.81
C GLU A 602 7.27 -7.13 24.80
N GLN A 603 7.01 -8.23 25.50
CA GLN A 603 7.95 -8.79 26.47
C GLN A 603 9.06 -9.61 25.81
N THR A 604 8.79 -10.23 24.66
CA THR A 604 9.76 -11.08 23.95
C THR A 604 10.25 -10.46 22.64
N GLY A 605 9.62 -9.40 22.17
CA GLY A 605 9.86 -8.78 20.87
C GLY A 605 9.42 -9.63 19.67
N ARG A 606 8.75 -10.78 19.90
CA ARG A 606 8.36 -11.72 18.84
C ARG A 606 7.11 -11.24 18.11
N ALA A 607 7.05 -11.44 16.79
CA ALA A 607 5.90 -11.11 15.96
C ALA A 607 5.22 -12.37 15.44
N TYR A 608 3.89 -12.39 15.45
CA TYR A 608 3.10 -13.56 15.08
C TYR A 608 1.96 -13.18 14.14
N LEU A 609 1.54 -14.13 13.32
CA LEU A 609 0.42 -14.02 12.39
C LEU A 609 -0.58 -15.16 12.63
N PHE A 610 -1.87 -14.83 12.70
CA PHE A 610 -2.94 -15.81 12.89
C PHE A 610 -4.15 -15.53 11.99
N GLY A 611 -4.73 -16.59 11.41
CA GLY A 611 -6.02 -16.52 10.73
C GLY A 611 -5.99 -15.85 9.35
N GLY A 612 -7.10 -15.22 8.98
CA GLY A 612 -7.30 -14.53 7.70
C GLY A 612 -7.93 -15.39 6.63
N TYR A 613 -7.98 -14.86 5.41
CA TYR A 613 -8.58 -15.55 4.27
C TYR A 613 -7.93 -15.19 2.94
N THR A 614 -8.25 -15.99 1.94
CA THR A 614 -8.00 -15.68 0.53
C THR A 614 -9.08 -16.31 -0.33
N ASN A 615 -9.10 -16.00 -1.61
CA ASN A 615 -10.01 -16.67 -2.55
C ASN A 615 -9.44 -18.03 -2.99
N THR A 616 -10.27 -18.87 -3.57
CA THR A 616 -9.85 -20.22 -4.00
C THR A 616 -8.92 -20.24 -5.23
N HIS A 617 -8.70 -19.11 -5.90
CA HIS A 617 -7.69 -19.01 -6.97
C HIS A 617 -6.26 -18.95 -6.42
N TYR A 618 -6.09 -18.41 -5.21
CA TYR A 618 -4.82 -18.38 -4.49
C TYR A 618 -4.63 -19.62 -3.61
N THR A 619 -5.69 -20.22 -3.10
CA THR A 619 -5.59 -21.53 -2.42
C THR A 619 -6.76 -22.44 -2.82
N PRO A 620 -6.58 -23.32 -3.82
CA PRO A 620 -7.71 -24.10 -4.31
C PRO A 620 -8.13 -25.16 -3.29
N SER A 621 -9.40 -25.07 -2.87
CA SER A 621 -10.02 -26.01 -1.95
C SER A 621 -10.75 -27.11 -2.73
N SER A 622 -10.88 -28.30 -2.16
CA SER A 622 -11.65 -29.40 -2.76
C SER A 622 -13.18 -29.19 -2.71
N ARG A 623 -13.63 -28.08 -2.12
CA ARG A 623 -15.03 -27.68 -2.00
C ARG A 623 -15.24 -26.44 -2.88
N ASN A 624 -16.42 -26.29 -3.49
CA ASN A 624 -16.82 -25.12 -4.29
C ASN A 624 -17.02 -23.86 -3.40
N ALA A 625 -16.04 -23.51 -2.57
CA ALA A 625 -16.05 -22.33 -1.74
C ALA A 625 -15.45 -21.14 -2.52
N ALA A 626 -16.05 -19.97 -2.40
CA ALA A 626 -15.51 -18.73 -2.98
C ALA A 626 -14.28 -18.22 -2.21
N ALA A 627 -14.18 -18.53 -0.92
CA ALA A 627 -13.09 -18.10 -0.03
C ALA A 627 -12.64 -19.23 0.92
N GLN A 628 -11.34 -19.27 1.20
CA GLN A 628 -10.72 -20.13 2.19
C GLN A 628 -10.25 -19.29 3.37
N THR A 629 -10.58 -19.72 4.59
CA THR A 629 -10.11 -19.09 5.84
C THR A 629 -9.04 -19.95 6.49
N PHE A 630 -8.21 -19.34 7.35
CA PHE A 630 -7.10 -20.00 8.03
C PHE A 630 -7.26 -19.98 9.55
N ASN A 631 -6.59 -20.90 10.24
CA ASN A 631 -6.41 -20.95 11.70
C ASN A 631 -4.98 -21.36 12.07
N ASP A 632 -4.03 -21.21 11.15
CA ASP A 632 -2.63 -21.48 11.44
C ASP A 632 -1.97 -20.30 12.14
N LEU A 633 -0.93 -20.62 12.92
CA LEU A 633 -0.11 -19.66 13.64
C LEU A 633 1.29 -19.65 13.01
N TRP A 634 1.78 -18.46 12.72
CA TRP A 634 3.12 -18.24 12.20
C TRP A 634 3.88 -17.25 13.06
N GLU A 635 5.20 -17.37 13.08
CA GLU A 635 6.12 -16.40 13.68
C GLU A 635 6.96 -15.76 12.58
N LEU A 636 7.07 -14.44 12.61
CA LEU A 636 8.01 -13.68 11.81
C LEU A 636 9.27 -13.39 12.62
N CYS A 637 10.41 -13.52 11.96
CA CYS A 637 11.66 -12.94 12.42
C CYS A 637 12.33 -12.19 11.25
N ILE A 638 12.87 -10.99 11.50
CA ILE A 638 13.52 -10.16 10.47
C ILE A 638 14.90 -9.72 10.95
N GLU A 639 15.83 -9.53 10.03
CA GLU A 639 17.21 -9.13 10.32
C GLU A 639 17.31 -7.64 10.67
N VAL A 640 16.95 -7.32 11.91
CA VAL A 640 17.04 -5.98 12.49
C VAL A 640 17.51 -6.04 13.95
N PRO A 641 18.06 -4.95 14.51
CA PRO A 641 18.38 -4.88 15.94
C PRO A 641 17.17 -5.24 16.81
N GLY A 642 17.39 -6.01 17.87
CA GLY A 642 16.33 -6.46 18.79
C GLY A 642 15.52 -7.66 18.30
N SER A 643 15.78 -8.16 17.09
CA SER A 643 15.24 -9.44 16.61
C SER A 643 16.06 -10.64 17.11
N ASN A 644 15.44 -11.82 17.08
CA ASN A 644 16.09 -13.11 17.32
C ASN A 644 16.56 -13.80 16.04
N PHE A 645 16.83 -13.03 14.97
CA PHE A 645 17.17 -13.55 13.65
C PHE A 645 18.52 -14.28 13.68
N LYS A 646 18.59 -15.44 13.03
CA LYS A 646 19.83 -16.21 12.87
C LYS A 646 20.10 -16.45 11.39
N GLU A 647 21.36 -16.45 11.01
CA GLU A 647 21.77 -16.73 9.62
C GLU A 647 21.24 -18.08 9.13
N SER A 648 21.27 -19.10 10.00
CA SER A 648 20.72 -20.43 9.73
C SER A 648 19.23 -20.45 9.40
N ASP A 649 18.47 -19.44 9.82
CA ASP A 649 17.03 -19.35 9.51
C ASP A 649 16.79 -18.97 8.03
N PHE A 650 17.81 -18.41 7.37
CA PHE A 650 17.76 -18.01 5.96
C PHE A 650 18.34 -19.07 5.03
N GLU A 651 19.17 -19.99 5.55
CA GLU A 651 19.76 -21.13 4.84
C GLU A 651 18.76 -22.29 4.67
N VAL A 652 17.75 -22.09 3.81
CA VAL A 652 16.70 -23.10 3.55
C VAL A 652 16.99 -23.88 2.27
N ASP A 653 16.93 -25.21 2.33
CA ASP A 653 16.99 -26.07 1.15
C ASP A 653 15.70 -25.93 0.32
N GLU A 654 15.78 -25.13 -0.74
CA GLU A 654 14.63 -24.73 -1.56
C GLU A 654 13.88 -25.88 -2.21
N ARG A 655 14.50 -27.07 -2.32
CA ARG A 655 13.86 -28.30 -2.82
C ARG A 655 12.70 -28.76 -1.95
N PHE A 656 12.65 -28.31 -0.69
CA PHE A 656 11.61 -28.65 0.29
C PHE A 656 10.71 -27.47 0.65
N SER A 657 10.91 -26.30 0.03
CA SER A 657 10.13 -25.10 0.32
C SER A 657 8.64 -25.33 0.05
N LYS A 658 7.84 -25.11 1.09
CA LYS A 658 6.38 -25.06 1.02
C LYS A 658 5.97 -23.62 0.75
N LEU A 659 5.49 -23.37 -0.47
CA LEU A 659 5.00 -22.07 -0.90
C LEU A 659 3.48 -22.12 -0.85
N GLY A 660 2.89 -22.31 0.33
CA GLY A 660 1.44 -22.46 0.48
C GLY A 660 0.94 -23.75 -0.19
N PRO A 661 -0.04 -23.72 -1.12
CA PRO A 661 -0.48 -24.90 -1.86
C PRO A 661 0.50 -25.35 -2.95
N TRP A 662 1.51 -24.54 -3.29
CA TRP A 662 2.52 -24.85 -4.29
C TRP A 662 3.75 -25.50 -3.66
N LYS A 663 4.39 -26.39 -4.43
CA LYS A 663 5.62 -27.10 -4.06
C LYS A 663 6.62 -27.02 -5.21
N ARG A 664 7.90 -27.07 -4.86
CA ARG A 664 8.99 -27.22 -5.82
C ARG A 664 9.20 -28.67 -6.18
N CYS A 665 9.41 -28.95 -7.45
CA CYS A 665 9.87 -30.25 -7.91
C CYS A 665 11.29 -30.46 -7.41
N PHE A 666 11.53 -31.54 -6.67
CA PHE A 666 12.83 -31.89 -6.09
C PHE A 666 13.94 -31.97 -7.14
N THR A 667 13.60 -32.33 -8.38
CA THR A 667 14.56 -32.59 -9.46
C THR A 667 14.81 -31.39 -10.36
N CYS A 668 13.76 -30.79 -10.92
CA CYS A 668 13.90 -29.72 -11.91
C CYS A 668 13.61 -28.32 -11.34
N GLY A 669 13.19 -28.21 -10.08
CA GLY A 669 12.86 -26.94 -9.44
C GLY A 669 11.52 -26.33 -9.86
N SER A 670 10.81 -26.90 -10.85
CA SER A 670 9.53 -26.34 -11.31
C SER A 670 8.51 -26.26 -10.18
N VAL A 671 7.70 -25.21 -10.18
CA VAL A 671 6.73 -24.94 -9.11
C VAL A 671 5.34 -25.31 -9.57
N GLY A 672 4.58 -25.97 -8.71
CA GLY A 672 3.20 -26.31 -8.99
C GLY A 672 2.56 -27.14 -7.90
N ARG A 673 1.38 -27.68 -8.19
CA ARG A 673 0.62 -28.50 -7.24
C ARG A 673 1.05 -29.96 -7.36
N TRP A 674 2.26 -30.22 -6.91
CA TRP A 674 2.88 -31.53 -7.02
C TRP A 674 2.45 -32.46 -5.88
N LEU A 675 2.32 -33.74 -6.21
CA LEU A 675 2.14 -34.79 -5.22
C LEU A 675 3.44 -34.94 -4.41
N THR A 676 3.29 -35.07 -3.10
CA THR A 676 4.42 -35.33 -2.21
C THR A 676 4.76 -36.81 -2.22
N CYS A 677 6.03 -37.11 -1.96
CA CYS A 677 6.53 -38.46 -1.78
C CYS A 677 5.67 -39.21 -0.75
N ALA A 678 5.26 -40.42 -1.11
CA ALA A 678 4.46 -41.29 -0.25
C ALA A 678 5.31 -42.11 0.74
N GLY A 679 6.63 -41.95 0.73
CA GLY A 679 7.54 -42.65 1.65
C GLY A 679 7.61 -42.02 3.04
N ALA A 680 8.63 -42.40 3.82
CA ALA A 680 8.80 -42.02 5.22
C ALA A 680 8.89 -40.50 5.45
N CYS A 681 9.31 -39.73 4.43
CA CYS A 681 9.36 -38.27 4.51
C CYS A 681 8.00 -37.57 4.40
N ARG A 682 6.90 -38.28 4.06
CA ARG A 682 5.60 -37.69 3.70
C ARG A 682 5.07 -36.66 4.70
N ASN A 683 5.26 -36.93 6.00
CA ASN A 683 4.75 -36.10 7.09
C ASN A 683 5.84 -35.22 7.72
N THR A 684 6.94 -34.98 7.01
CA THR A 684 8.05 -34.15 7.48
C THR A 684 8.06 -32.79 6.78
N ASP A 685 8.87 -31.88 7.28
CA ASP A 685 9.30 -30.65 6.61
C ASP A 685 10.12 -30.96 5.33
N ARG A 686 10.85 -32.08 5.30
CA ARG A 686 11.62 -32.55 4.13
C ARG A 686 10.82 -33.46 3.18
N ALA A 687 9.50 -33.30 3.11
CA ALA A 687 8.67 -34.03 2.16
C ALA A 687 8.97 -33.59 0.72
N ALA A 688 9.67 -34.42 -0.05
CA ALA A 688 9.95 -34.14 -1.46
C ALA A 688 8.66 -34.16 -2.30
N ALA A 689 8.62 -33.36 -3.37
CA ALA A 689 7.55 -33.38 -4.35
C ALA A 689 8.13 -33.49 -5.77
N PHE A 690 7.38 -34.10 -6.68
CA PHE A 690 7.82 -34.31 -8.06
C PHE A 690 6.71 -33.90 -9.03
N CYS A 691 7.06 -33.16 -10.09
CA CYS A 691 6.09 -32.71 -11.10
C CYS A 691 5.60 -33.84 -12.02
N GLY A 692 6.28 -34.99 -12.01
CA GLY A 692 5.90 -36.16 -12.80
C GLY A 692 6.86 -37.34 -12.58
N VAL A 693 6.51 -38.47 -13.19
CA VAL A 693 7.23 -39.75 -13.04
C VAL A 693 8.69 -39.63 -13.48
N GLU A 694 8.98 -38.88 -14.55
CA GLU A 694 10.34 -38.73 -15.06
C GLU A 694 11.25 -37.94 -14.11
N CYS A 695 10.74 -36.85 -13.52
CA CYS A 695 11.48 -36.15 -12.48
C CYS A 695 11.66 -37.05 -11.26
N GLN A 696 10.61 -37.77 -10.84
CA GLN A 696 10.72 -38.71 -9.74
C GLN A 696 11.84 -39.73 -9.97
N LYS A 697 11.87 -40.40 -11.12
CA LYS A 697 12.93 -41.37 -11.47
C LYS A 697 14.32 -40.74 -11.39
N LYS A 698 14.50 -39.57 -12.00
CA LYS A 698 15.79 -38.87 -12.06
C LYS A 698 16.28 -38.43 -10.67
N GLY A 699 15.41 -37.86 -9.84
CA GLY A 699 15.77 -37.38 -8.51
C GLY A 699 15.67 -38.41 -7.39
N TRP A 700 15.23 -39.65 -7.67
CA TRP A 700 14.92 -40.63 -6.62
C TRP A 700 16.15 -41.01 -5.79
N LYS A 701 17.30 -41.21 -6.46
CA LYS A 701 18.56 -41.60 -5.81
C LYS A 701 18.99 -40.54 -4.81
N ASP A 702 19.09 -39.29 -5.27
CA ASP A 702 19.48 -38.14 -4.45
C ASP A 702 18.48 -37.89 -3.32
N HIS A 703 17.17 -38.01 -3.59
CA HIS A 703 16.12 -37.89 -2.56
C HIS A 703 16.28 -38.95 -1.47
N LYS A 704 16.52 -40.21 -1.87
CA LYS A 704 16.68 -41.33 -0.93
C LYS A 704 17.91 -41.15 -0.05
N GLU A 705 19.01 -40.70 -0.63
CA GLU A 705 20.26 -40.43 0.08
C GLU A 705 20.10 -39.26 1.06
N LEU A 706 19.58 -38.13 0.58
CA LEU A 706 19.43 -36.90 1.35
C LEU A 706 18.43 -37.03 2.50
N ASN A 707 17.28 -37.66 2.26
CA ASN A 707 16.18 -37.75 3.23
C ASN A 707 16.13 -39.09 3.97
N LYS A 708 17.05 -40.02 3.67
CA LYS A 708 16.99 -41.42 4.16
C LYS A 708 15.60 -42.03 3.96
N CYS A 709 14.94 -41.65 2.88
CA CYS A 709 13.52 -41.94 2.67
C CYS A 709 13.33 -43.40 2.25
N ARG A 710 12.38 -44.08 2.90
CA ARG A 710 12.00 -45.47 2.57
C ARG A 710 10.52 -45.57 2.22
N LYS A 711 10.15 -46.61 1.49
CA LYS A 711 8.74 -46.94 1.25
C LYS A 711 8.08 -47.28 2.60
N VAL A 712 6.88 -46.77 2.83
CA VAL A 712 6.06 -46.99 4.03
C VAL A 712 4.86 -47.84 3.65
#